data_AF-A0A7S3Z494-F1
#
_entry.id   AF-A0A7S3Z494-F1
#
_cell.length_a   1.000
_cell.length_b   1.000
_cell.length_c   1.000
_cell.angle_alpha   90.00
_cell.angle_beta   90.00
_cell.angle_gamma   90.00
#
_symmetry.space_group_name_H-M   'P 1'
#
loop_
_entity.id
_entity.type
_entity.pdbx_description
1 polymer ?
#
loop_
_entity_poly.entity_id
_entity_poly.type
_entity_poly.pdbx_seq_one_letter_code
_entity_poly.pdbx_strand_id
1 'polypeptide(L)'
;FIDLLLLLLLPMMTPGGHGAGQHSSSSRSMRCSLLLCSFLWVVGGVSYSNANDRTTISNGIVTAHFDKDTRGLKSLSQEGSNGWRLNLTSDDWSVRVGVYGSNNATFSSYSGFCQYLNPSSSSPNNNNDNNDYDDDDDMVATLVWRCRHPSQLEFQVVAKYQLFEGQSFMSKSLVISAQNENDADTDGSSFVIDDVQYGMIFERAEEEENAKSNAAKASDASEEEENAMSNAAKASDASALPSSFILQNVWHDDAPIAHFLRWPSEGRGLFFSVTNPFGKYLFRSSSQLYKGGYEAKTSYQPKFVASSSHTTDRVMIGFTALSKYYFERSNVNTGERLAFTRCVSHFLEDKASRSKLGTMKVNVAWDESDFQIDVGTPAGRHEYKRIIDRNHQLGVTHMVYGPRNTLHSNILNDTDDYKWEHVLWFSLGEQIREGRFDPATDPIPNDILDMVHYARSKNVSLLAYVYPLCVHWSKFPEAWVGGWTDISMPGVKDWLLSTLKAFIHKTGAKGFASDCGYVNDAPDNPRRYSQWRAWQDIIKALRKEFPDIIMDHRSSAHKWGPWHQLSGSYDEPLSGDENPETYGVPIASLSTDHVAADMLRQVNYKYAAFQLIPAVRIPGFMFHQTERTADNGTSPCFYEKPCFNNNTRDFDLLGYKYSVISNIGTAGLNNVLCMIPARDFKEYSLFPKEDLHFISKWLRWTDEHISYLENTVPIATLDMANLGSVDGTAAMASSDEGFLFLFNPNLVPMSVSIVIDESIGISNSSRQSSWVLSEIYPRSLPNVSFYYHSDAIQVTLEPSSAMVLSLFKQINVTKDFAGARTGVVGPAGKEVSFQLNHPTLIGDEAISFNGVQCSKEIDDGRDDDGNAKLQIMFGDGSLAVSHAMPLGDQLPSSQNTGGKFSTTFEVPISVFIQLMERENAYPIDWQSAERFATWLIPQRLLAYIFIANPDDSWSLKAKLDGESVTVHKAYNSRGVINGRTFTGFYLDLNELEIAPDVSYHLELNLPHRLPRGAFQGIFLHNLETSLTGNVTRCAIKTDS
;
A
#
# COMPACT_ATOMS: atom_id res chain seq x y z
N PHE A 1 33.56 41.60 -34.77
CA PHE A 1 34.24 40.62 -35.64
C PHE A 1 34.03 39.30 -34.93
N ILE A 2 33.07 38.49 -35.38
CA ILE A 2 32.10 37.80 -34.50
C ILE A 2 31.26 38.89 -33.78
N ASP A 3 30.16 39.42 -34.30
CA ASP A 3 29.24 38.97 -35.37
C ASP A 3 29.62 39.41 -36.80
N LEU A 4 30.34 38.59 -37.57
CA LEU A 4 30.48 38.76 -39.03
C LEU A 4 31.06 37.48 -39.68
N LEU A 5 30.63 37.17 -40.92
CA LEU A 5 30.98 36.00 -41.78
C LEU A 5 30.41 34.65 -41.29
N LEU A 6 29.81 33.75 -42.09
CA LEU A 6 29.46 33.62 -43.53
C LEU A 6 28.23 32.65 -43.55
N LEU A 7 27.07 32.82 -44.20
CA LEU A 7 26.68 33.19 -45.58
C LEU A 7 27.19 32.24 -46.69
N LEU A 8 26.28 31.91 -47.64
CA LEU A 8 26.39 30.99 -48.82
C LEU A 8 26.04 29.51 -48.48
N LEU A 9 25.03 28.82 -49.05
CA LEU A 9 24.18 29.04 -50.25
C LEU A 9 22.71 28.56 -50.08
N LEU A 10 21.76 29.32 -50.65
CA LEU A 10 20.43 28.90 -51.16
C LEU A 10 20.57 28.51 -52.66
N PRO A 11 19.51 28.11 -53.44
CA PRO A 11 18.08 27.89 -53.14
C PRO A 11 17.66 26.41 -53.42
N MET A 12 16.42 25.92 -53.56
CA MET A 12 15.03 26.44 -53.71
C MET A 12 14.06 25.54 -52.86
N MET A 13 12.71 25.61 -52.82
CA MET A 13 11.66 26.39 -53.51
C MET A 13 10.62 26.92 -52.50
N THR A 14 9.89 27.97 -52.92
CA THR A 14 8.81 28.69 -52.20
C THR A 14 7.43 28.35 -52.83
N PRO A 15 6.29 29.00 -52.45
CA PRO A 15 5.67 29.09 -51.11
C PRO A 15 4.11 28.94 -51.13
N GLY A 16 3.46 29.07 -49.98
CA GLY A 16 2.03 29.45 -49.87
C GLY A 16 1.39 29.01 -48.54
N GLY A 17 0.76 29.87 -47.72
CA GLY A 17 0.51 31.31 -47.86
C GLY A 17 0.18 31.98 -46.50
N HIS A 18 -0.01 33.30 -46.50
CA HIS A 18 -0.12 34.15 -45.30
C HIS A 18 -1.47 34.10 -44.57
N GLY A 19 -1.45 34.48 -43.28
CA GLY A 19 -2.58 34.98 -42.51
C GLY A 19 -2.11 35.66 -41.22
N ALA A 20 -2.00 36.99 -41.21
CA ALA A 20 -1.45 37.77 -40.09
C ALA A 20 -2.54 38.45 -39.24
N GLY A 21 -2.23 38.70 -37.96
CA GLY A 21 -3.05 39.53 -37.05
C GLY A 21 -2.20 40.06 -35.89
N GLN A 22 -2.15 41.38 -35.70
CA GLN A 22 -1.30 42.08 -34.72
C GLN A 22 -2.03 42.47 -33.42
N HIS A 23 -1.20 42.84 -32.43
CA HIS A 23 -1.42 43.67 -31.21
C HIS A 23 -1.20 42.90 -29.90
N SER A 24 -0.10 43.12 -29.15
CA SER A 24 0.26 44.29 -28.28
C SER A 24 -0.76 44.52 -27.15
N SER A 25 -0.40 44.60 -25.86
CA SER A 25 0.94 44.63 -25.22
C SER A 25 0.86 44.38 -23.71
N SER A 26 2.02 44.11 -23.09
CA SER A 26 2.36 44.33 -21.67
C SER A 26 1.53 43.64 -20.57
N SER A 27 2.05 42.52 -20.07
CA SER A 27 2.12 42.28 -18.62
C SER A 27 3.57 42.00 -18.22
N ARG A 28 4.05 42.64 -17.15
CA ARG A 28 5.34 42.30 -16.53
C ARG A 28 5.12 41.05 -15.66
N SER A 29 5.59 39.91 -16.14
CA SER A 29 5.75 38.71 -15.33
C SER A 29 7.25 38.42 -15.23
N MET A 30 7.82 38.61 -14.03
CA MET A 30 9.09 37.98 -13.70
C MET A 30 8.85 36.47 -13.62
N ARG A 31 9.13 35.77 -14.71
CA ARG A 31 9.35 34.32 -14.65
C ARG A 31 10.78 34.10 -14.17
N CYS A 32 10.94 33.85 -12.87
CA CYS A 32 12.06 33.04 -12.41
C CYS A 32 11.81 31.64 -12.96
N SER A 33 12.34 31.35 -14.15
CA SER A 33 12.45 30.00 -14.66
C SER A 33 13.47 29.26 -13.81
N LEU A 34 13.01 28.56 -12.76
CA LEU A 34 13.78 27.46 -12.21
C LEU A 34 14.03 26.48 -13.35
N LEU A 35 15.30 26.33 -13.75
CA LEU A 35 15.70 25.18 -14.54
C LEU A 35 15.60 23.96 -13.63
N LEU A 36 14.57 23.14 -13.88
CA LEU A 36 14.57 21.74 -13.48
C LEU A 36 15.64 21.00 -14.29
N CYS A 37 16.88 21.06 -13.81
CA CYS A 37 18.00 20.27 -14.31
C CYS A 37 17.85 18.81 -13.84
N SER A 38 16.92 18.08 -14.44
CA SER A 38 16.81 16.63 -14.26
C SER A 38 17.96 15.92 -14.98
N PHE A 39 19.11 15.78 -14.32
CA PHE A 39 20.21 14.96 -14.83
C PHE A 39 19.89 13.47 -14.66
N LEU A 40 19.53 12.83 -15.77
CA LEU A 40 19.31 11.40 -15.88
C LEU A 40 20.65 10.71 -16.20
N TRP A 41 21.10 9.77 -15.36
CA TRP A 41 22.29 8.95 -15.64
C TRP A 41 21.95 7.46 -15.75
N VAL A 42 22.24 6.91 -16.94
CA VAL A 42 22.32 5.47 -17.30
C VAL A 42 23.50 5.37 -18.26
N VAL A 43 24.69 4.83 -17.94
CA VAL A 43 25.11 3.84 -16.92
C VAL A 43 24.67 2.37 -17.20
N GLY A 44 24.24 2.07 -18.42
CA GLY A 44 24.12 0.69 -18.92
C GLY A 44 25.44 -0.11 -18.80
N GLY A 45 25.32 -1.42 -18.55
CA GLY A 45 26.46 -2.31 -18.37
C GLY A 45 27.17 -2.62 -19.68
N VAL A 46 28.50 -2.74 -19.63
CA VAL A 46 29.30 -3.38 -20.68
C VAL A 46 29.61 -4.79 -20.20
N SER A 47 29.00 -5.79 -20.81
CA SER A 47 29.39 -7.18 -20.60
C SER A 47 30.73 -7.43 -21.30
N TYR A 48 31.76 -7.78 -20.54
CA TYR A 48 33.02 -8.32 -21.07
C TYR A 48 33.09 -9.81 -20.73
N SER A 49 32.64 -10.66 -21.65
CA SER A 49 32.78 -12.10 -21.52
C SER A 49 34.19 -12.55 -21.94
N ASN A 50 35.15 -12.45 -21.01
CA ASN A 50 36.42 -13.18 -21.08
C ASN A 50 36.55 -14.05 -19.84
N ALA A 51 36.68 -15.37 -20.03
CA ALA A 51 36.55 -16.39 -18.97
C ALA A 51 37.67 -16.39 -17.90
N ASN A 52 38.51 -15.35 -17.85
CA ASN A 52 39.71 -15.27 -17.01
C ASN A 52 39.76 -14.04 -16.09
N ASP A 53 38.92 -13.00 -16.28
CA ASP A 53 38.92 -11.81 -15.43
C ASP A 53 38.06 -12.05 -14.17
N ARG A 54 38.70 -12.53 -13.10
CA ARG A 54 38.05 -12.82 -11.80
C ARG A 54 38.09 -11.61 -10.87
N THR A 55 36.93 -11.01 -10.61
CA THR A 55 36.78 -9.98 -9.56
C THR A 55 36.81 -10.63 -8.18
N THR A 56 37.98 -10.66 -7.54
CA THR A 56 38.12 -11.21 -6.18
C THR A 56 37.82 -10.14 -5.14
N ILE A 57 36.78 -10.31 -4.30
CA ILE A 57 36.56 -9.44 -3.15
C ILE A 57 37.56 -9.80 -2.04
N SER A 58 38.48 -8.89 -1.77
CA SER A 58 39.30 -8.89 -0.55
C SER A 58 38.61 -8.12 0.57
N ASN A 59 39.00 -8.35 1.83
CA ASN A 59 38.42 -7.67 2.99
C ASN A 59 38.45 -6.13 2.81
N GLY A 60 37.33 -5.49 3.10
CA GLY A 60 37.13 -4.05 2.95
C GLY A 60 36.54 -3.41 4.20
N ILE A 61 36.86 -2.13 4.35
CA ILE A 61 36.34 -1.22 5.37
C ILE A 61 35.65 -0.07 4.63
N VAL A 62 34.37 0.21 4.95
CA VAL A 62 33.65 1.40 4.47
C VAL A 62 33.34 2.27 5.67
N THR A 63 33.76 3.53 5.65
CA THR A 63 33.57 4.49 6.74
C THR A 63 32.70 5.64 6.26
N ALA A 64 31.57 5.82 6.93
CA ALA A 64 30.58 6.85 6.72
C ALA A 64 30.72 7.93 7.80
N HIS A 65 30.95 9.18 7.38
CA HIS A 65 31.00 10.35 8.25
C HIS A 65 29.67 11.09 8.17
N PHE A 66 29.08 11.44 9.31
CA PHE A 66 27.81 12.16 9.39
C PHE A 66 28.01 13.54 9.98
N ASP A 67 27.40 14.51 9.30
CA ASP A 67 27.32 15.90 9.70
C ASP A 67 26.44 16.02 10.96
N LYS A 68 26.87 16.87 11.90
CA LYS A 68 26.24 17.02 13.22
C LYS A 68 24.92 17.78 13.13
N ASP A 69 24.89 18.85 12.35
CA ASP A 69 23.82 19.83 12.34
C ASP A 69 22.70 19.42 11.37
N THR A 70 23.05 19.12 10.12
CA THR A 70 22.10 18.65 9.09
C THR A 70 21.66 17.19 9.30
N ARG A 71 22.39 16.43 10.13
CA ARG A 71 22.24 14.98 10.36
C ARG A 71 22.44 14.11 9.10
N GLY A 72 22.90 14.70 7.99
CA GLY A 72 23.15 14.03 6.72
C GLY A 72 24.51 13.32 6.67
N LEU A 73 24.76 12.53 5.61
CA LEU A 73 26.10 11.98 5.36
C LEU A 73 27.02 13.07 4.78
N LYS A 74 28.10 13.38 5.50
CA LYS A 74 29.15 14.32 5.12
C LYS A 74 30.13 13.71 4.11
N SER A 75 30.56 12.46 4.31
CA SER A 75 31.42 11.75 3.36
C SER A 75 31.39 10.22 3.51
N LEU A 76 31.87 9.52 2.49
CA LEU A 76 32.12 8.08 2.53
C LEU A 76 33.54 7.79 2.04
N SER A 77 34.27 6.95 2.77
CA SER A 77 35.56 6.40 2.35
C SER A 77 35.55 4.88 2.36
N GLN A 78 36.30 4.26 1.46
CA GLN A 78 36.53 2.82 1.46
C GLN A 78 38.04 2.52 1.49
N GLU A 79 38.49 1.70 2.44
CA GLU A 79 39.82 1.10 2.47
C GLU A 79 39.74 -0.41 2.17
N GLY A 80 40.29 -0.81 1.03
CA GLY A 80 40.49 -2.22 0.69
C GLY A 80 41.86 -2.75 1.15
N SER A 81 41.97 -4.05 1.46
CA SER A 81 43.20 -4.67 1.98
C SER A 81 44.47 -4.53 1.11
N ASN A 82 44.35 -4.01 -0.11
CA ASN A 82 45.45 -3.79 -1.05
C ASN A 82 45.87 -2.31 -1.15
N GLY A 83 45.48 -1.46 -0.19
CA GLY A 83 45.88 -0.04 -0.13
C GLY A 83 45.08 0.92 -1.02
N TRP A 84 43.93 0.47 -1.53
CA TRP A 84 43.05 1.32 -2.35
C TRP A 84 42.17 2.16 -1.43
N ARG A 85 42.26 3.48 -1.59
CA ARG A 85 41.33 4.46 -0.99
C ARG A 85 40.42 5.02 -2.06
N LEU A 86 39.11 4.90 -1.85
CA LEU A 86 38.12 5.70 -2.57
C LEU A 86 37.77 6.90 -1.69
N ASN A 87 38.15 8.11 -2.12
CA ASN A 87 37.69 9.37 -1.53
C ASN A 87 36.57 9.93 -2.40
N LEU A 88 35.37 10.04 -1.84
CA LEU A 88 34.25 10.73 -2.46
C LEU A 88 34.09 12.09 -1.79
N THR A 89 34.67 13.13 -2.39
CA THR A 89 34.34 14.53 -2.07
C THR A 89 33.06 14.91 -2.78
N SER A 90 32.21 15.70 -2.13
CA SER A 90 30.93 16.15 -2.68
C SER A 90 31.09 16.80 -4.05
N ASP A 91 30.52 16.16 -5.08
CA ASP A 91 29.62 16.74 -6.07
C ASP A 91 29.07 15.58 -6.93
N ASP A 92 27.76 15.32 -6.81
CA ASP A 92 26.95 14.26 -7.44
C ASP A 92 27.17 12.78 -7.03
N TRP A 93 26.03 12.09 -6.83
CA TRP A 93 25.94 10.84 -6.05
C TRP A 93 25.60 9.60 -6.90
N SER A 94 26.61 8.89 -7.40
CA SER A 94 26.48 7.45 -7.72
C SER A 94 27.84 6.75 -7.68
N VAL A 95 27.88 5.49 -7.21
CA VAL A 95 29.12 4.70 -7.15
C VAL A 95 29.08 3.58 -8.18
N ARG A 96 29.99 3.62 -9.15
CA ARG A 96 30.32 2.48 -10.03
C ARG A 96 31.60 1.80 -9.55
N VAL A 97 31.51 0.53 -9.15
CA VAL A 97 32.69 -0.29 -8.90
C VAL A 97 33.15 -0.92 -10.22
N GLY A 98 34.15 -0.33 -10.86
CA GLY A 98 34.77 -0.85 -12.09
C GLY A 98 36.14 -1.48 -11.80
N VAL A 99 36.37 -2.70 -12.30
CA VAL A 99 37.67 -3.38 -12.17
C VAL A 99 38.66 -2.81 -13.18
N TYR A 100 39.69 -2.13 -12.71
CA TYR A 100 40.85 -1.77 -13.53
C TYR A 100 41.92 -2.87 -13.45
N GLY A 101 41.97 -3.73 -14.46
CA GLY A 101 43.06 -4.68 -14.65
C GLY A 101 44.36 -3.96 -15.01
N SER A 102 45.38 -4.09 -14.17
CA SER A 102 46.69 -3.46 -14.40
C SER A 102 47.52 -4.20 -15.45
N ASN A 103 47.25 -3.93 -16.72
CA ASN A 103 48.16 -4.24 -17.83
C ASN A 103 48.63 -2.95 -18.50
N ASN A 104 49.95 -2.84 -18.72
CA ASN A 104 50.61 -1.62 -19.21
C ASN A 104 50.02 -1.15 -20.56
N ALA A 105 49.21 -0.09 -20.51
CA ALA A 105 48.78 0.68 -21.68
C ALA A 105 49.05 2.16 -21.44
N THR A 106 50.19 2.64 -21.96
CA THR A 106 50.52 4.07 -21.96
C THR A 106 49.60 4.78 -22.96
N PHE A 107 48.60 5.50 -22.46
CA PHE A 107 47.84 6.46 -23.28
C PHE A 107 48.18 7.89 -22.86
N SER A 108 48.66 8.66 -23.83
CA SER A 108 49.03 10.06 -23.68
C SER A 108 47.82 10.92 -23.38
N SER A 109 47.91 11.74 -22.33
CA SER A 109 46.94 12.80 -22.07
C SER A 109 47.03 13.89 -23.15
N TYR A 110 45.93 14.12 -23.86
CA TYR A 110 45.75 15.35 -24.63
C TYR A 110 45.20 16.42 -23.68
N SER A 111 46.00 17.45 -23.41
CA SER A 111 45.58 18.61 -22.62
C SER A 111 44.81 19.61 -23.49
N GLY A 112 43.53 19.81 -23.16
CA GLY A 112 42.70 20.89 -23.70
C GLY A 112 42.52 21.99 -22.66
N PHE A 113 43.10 23.17 -22.92
CA PHE A 113 43.04 24.32 -22.02
C PHE A 113 41.62 24.88 -21.84
N CYS A 114 41.32 25.33 -20.61
CA CYS A 114 40.60 26.59 -20.40
C CYS A 114 41.03 27.21 -19.06
N GLN A 115 41.88 28.24 -19.11
CA GLN A 115 42.21 29.11 -17.98
C GLN A 115 41.41 30.41 -18.08
N TYR A 116 40.85 30.89 -16.96
CA TYR A 116 40.75 32.32 -16.62
C TYR A 116 40.93 32.40 -15.09
N LEU A 117 42.12 32.76 -14.60
CA LEU A 117 42.62 34.13 -14.37
C LEU A 117 42.00 34.80 -13.13
N ASN A 118 42.74 34.66 -12.02
CA ASN A 118 42.59 35.44 -10.79
C ASN A 118 43.67 36.55 -10.78
N PRO A 119 43.36 37.83 -10.48
CA PRO A 119 44.38 38.88 -10.46
C PRO A 119 45.26 38.83 -9.19
N SER A 120 46.57 39.01 -9.41
CA SER A 120 47.64 39.42 -8.49
C SER A 120 47.25 40.52 -7.48
N SER A 121 47.86 40.75 -6.31
CA SER A 121 49.16 40.39 -5.68
C SER A 121 49.03 40.69 -4.15
N SER A 122 49.87 40.30 -3.18
CA SER A 122 51.35 40.30 -3.10
C SER A 122 51.86 39.62 -1.82
N SER A 123 53.07 39.04 -1.84
CA SER A 123 53.91 38.72 -0.65
C SER A 123 54.73 39.97 -0.23
N PRO A 124 55.36 40.11 0.98
CA PRO A 124 55.83 39.01 1.83
C PRO A 124 55.86 39.18 3.39
N ASN A 125 56.25 38.07 4.04
CA ASN A 125 56.99 37.90 5.32
C ASN A 125 56.28 37.79 6.68
N ASN A 126 56.79 36.76 7.40
CA ASN A 126 56.94 36.55 8.84
C ASN A 126 55.74 36.12 9.72
N ASN A 127 55.88 34.88 10.20
CA ASN A 127 55.68 34.41 11.58
C ASN A 127 54.55 35.03 12.42
N ASN A 128 53.53 34.22 12.71
CA ASN A 128 53.46 33.54 14.01
C ASN A 128 52.53 32.34 13.96
N ASP A 129 52.72 31.42 14.90
CA ASP A 129 51.85 30.26 15.11
C ASP A 129 50.42 30.69 15.48
N ASN A 130 49.44 30.00 14.92
CA ASN A 130 48.25 29.52 15.65
C ASN A 130 47.58 28.42 14.81
N ASN A 131 47.37 27.26 15.41
CA ASN A 131 46.50 26.23 14.85
C ASN A 131 45.07 26.56 15.26
N ASP A 132 44.28 27.16 14.37
CA ASP A 132 42.84 26.92 14.42
C ASP A 132 42.60 25.52 13.85
N TYR A 133 42.35 24.56 14.75
CA TYR A 133 41.59 23.37 14.39
C TYR A 133 40.12 23.75 14.54
N ASP A 134 39.35 23.70 13.46
CA ASP A 134 37.90 23.65 13.58
C ASP A 134 37.53 22.34 14.31
N ASP A 135 36.88 22.46 15.46
CA ASP A 135 36.39 21.33 16.28
C ASP A 135 35.12 20.71 15.64
N ASP A 136 35.30 20.06 14.49
CA ASP A 136 34.26 19.29 13.80
C ASP A 136 34.02 17.93 14.50
N ASP A 137 33.03 17.90 15.41
CA ASP A 137 32.48 16.69 16.06
C ASP A 137 31.71 15.78 15.06
N ASP A 138 32.42 15.18 14.10
CA ASP A 138 31.83 14.24 13.13
C ASP A 138 31.58 12.84 13.74
N MET A 139 30.40 12.26 13.49
CA MET A 139 30.11 10.87 13.86
C MET A 139 30.58 9.90 12.76
N VAL A 140 31.28 8.82 13.13
CA VAL A 140 31.97 7.93 12.19
C VAL A 140 31.48 6.47 12.29
N ALA A 141 30.68 6.02 11.33
CA ALA A 141 30.22 4.62 11.26
C ALA A 141 31.08 3.80 10.28
N THR A 142 31.79 2.80 10.78
CA THR A 142 32.69 1.95 9.98
C THR A 142 32.15 0.53 9.81
N LEU A 143 31.77 0.15 8.60
CA LEU A 143 31.40 -1.22 8.23
C LEU A 143 32.64 -2.01 7.78
N VAL A 144 32.83 -3.21 8.34
CA VAL A 144 33.85 -4.18 7.93
C VAL A 144 33.14 -5.48 7.53
N TRP A 145 33.48 -6.09 6.39
CA TRP A 145 32.95 -7.42 6.04
C TRP A 145 34.06 -8.46 5.86
N ARG A 146 33.69 -9.73 6.06
CA ARG A 146 34.56 -10.89 5.86
C ARG A 146 33.78 -12.05 5.24
N CYS A 147 34.35 -12.65 4.20
CA CYS A 147 33.87 -13.92 3.67
C CYS A 147 34.68 -15.04 4.33
N ARG A 148 34.04 -15.94 5.08
CA ARG A 148 34.71 -17.11 5.72
C ARG A 148 34.45 -18.43 5.02
N HIS A 149 33.32 -18.58 4.33
CA HIS A 149 32.89 -19.83 3.71
C HIS A 149 32.01 -19.52 2.46
N PRO A 150 31.98 -20.37 1.41
CA PRO A 150 31.17 -20.14 0.20
C PRO A 150 29.65 -19.92 0.39
N SER A 151 29.12 -20.18 1.60
CA SER A 151 27.70 -20.04 1.94
C SER A 151 27.39 -19.02 3.05
N GLN A 152 28.40 -18.34 3.61
CA GLN A 152 28.23 -17.45 4.77
C GLN A 152 29.00 -16.13 4.61
N LEU A 153 28.26 -15.03 4.75
CA LEU A 153 28.80 -13.67 4.69
C LEU A 153 28.71 -13.02 6.07
N GLU A 154 29.86 -12.70 6.69
CA GLU A 154 29.93 -12.06 8.02
C GLU A 154 30.12 -10.55 7.85
N PHE A 155 29.18 -9.77 8.38
CA PHE A 155 29.27 -8.33 8.51
C PHE A 155 29.58 -7.94 9.95
N GLN A 156 30.44 -6.95 10.10
CA GLN A 156 30.86 -6.38 11.38
C GLN A 156 30.70 -4.87 11.31
N VAL A 157 29.79 -4.33 12.12
CA VAL A 157 29.61 -2.88 12.24
C VAL A 157 30.49 -2.39 13.39
N VAL A 158 31.27 -1.35 13.12
CA VAL A 158 32.16 -0.68 14.08
C VAL A 158 31.78 0.80 14.09
N ALA A 159 30.88 1.20 14.97
CA ALA A 159 30.65 2.62 15.24
C ALA A 159 31.85 3.18 16.02
N LYS A 160 32.39 4.32 15.58
CA LYS A 160 33.40 5.09 16.30
C LYS A 160 32.82 6.46 16.63
N TYR A 161 32.93 6.83 17.91
CA TYR A 161 32.73 8.19 18.38
C TYR A 161 34.10 8.83 18.54
N GLN A 162 34.29 10.02 17.97
CA GLN A 162 35.39 10.92 18.35
C GLN A 162 34.78 12.06 19.16
N LEU A 163 35.44 12.41 20.26
CA LEU A 163 35.18 13.59 21.07
C LEU A 163 36.52 14.30 21.20
N PHE A 164 36.59 15.58 20.83
CA PHE A 164 37.78 16.39 21.03
C PHE A 164 37.71 17.07 22.40
N GLU A 165 38.37 16.47 23.41
CA GLU A 165 38.67 17.14 24.67
C GLU A 165 40.20 17.29 24.85
N GLY A 166 40.66 18.54 24.86
CA GLY A 166 41.91 19.01 25.48
C GLY A 166 43.16 18.13 25.33
N GLN A 167 43.82 18.21 24.17
CA GLN A 167 45.18 17.67 23.89
C GLN A 167 45.43 16.17 24.20
N SER A 168 44.41 15.37 24.53
CA SER A 168 44.57 13.95 24.86
C SER A 168 43.72 13.07 23.93
N PHE A 169 44.38 12.36 23.01
CA PHE A 169 43.72 11.47 22.06
C PHE A 169 43.17 10.21 22.76
N MET A 170 41.96 10.27 23.34
CA MET A 170 41.21 9.06 23.73
C MET A 170 40.50 8.42 22.52
N SER A 171 41.28 7.89 21.59
CA SER A 171 40.79 6.97 20.56
C SER A 171 40.31 5.66 21.22
N LYS A 172 39.01 5.51 21.48
CA LYS A 172 38.37 4.20 21.68
C LYS A 172 38.19 3.50 20.33
N SER A 173 39.30 3.05 19.75
CA SER A 173 39.29 2.25 18.52
C SER A 173 38.88 0.81 18.82
N LEU A 174 37.62 0.48 18.56
CA LEU A 174 37.09 -0.88 18.63
C LEU A 174 37.60 -1.72 17.44
N VAL A 175 38.71 -2.43 17.62
CA VAL A 175 39.34 -3.29 16.59
C VAL A 175 39.14 -4.76 16.96
N ILE A 176 38.55 -5.56 16.06
CA ILE A 176 38.30 -6.99 16.31
C ILE A 176 38.79 -7.85 15.15
N SER A 177 39.52 -8.89 15.51
CA SER A 177 39.69 -10.12 14.74
C SER A 177 38.87 -11.24 15.36
N ALA A 178 38.61 -12.31 14.60
CA ALA A 178 38.07 -13.54 15.16
C ALA A 178 38.82 -14.71 14.53
N GLN A 179 39.32 -15.61 15.38
CA GLN A 179 39.79 -16.93 14.99
C GLN A 179 38.59 -17.88 14.83
N ASN A 180 38.86 -19.04 14.24
CA ASN A 180 37.93 -20.16 14.22
C ASN A 180 38.51 -21.27 15.10
N GLU A 181 37.79 -21.69 16.14
CA GLU A 181 38.06 -22.96 16.82
C GLU A 181 37.12 -24.00 16.20
N ASN A 182 37.72 -25.08 15.66
CA ASN A 182 37.08 -26.12 14.84
C ASN A 182 36.70 -25.66 13.41
N ASP A 183 37.60 -25.79 12.44
CA ASP A 183 37.70 -27.03 11.63
C ASP A 183 38.91 -26.97 10.69
N ALA A 184 39.35 -28.14 10.19
CA ALA A 184 40.54 -28.28 9.34
C ALA A 184 40.21 -28.47 7.85
N ASP A 185 41.09 -27.97 6.99
CA ASP A 185 41.24 -28.24 5.54
C ASP A 185 39.99 -28.51 4.70
N THR A 186 39.55 -27.49 3.95
CA THR A 186 39.12 -27.70 2.55
C THR A 186 39.68 -26.60 1.65
N ASP A 187 40.02 -27.00 0.41
CA ASP A 187 40.89 -26.23 -0.49
C ASP A 187 40.19 -25.06 -1.20
N GLY A 188 40.99 -24.11 -1.68
CA GLY A 188 40.52 -22.80 -2.12
C GLY A 188 39.52 -22.81 -3.29
N SER A 189 38.30 -22.32 -3.05
CA SER A 189 37.34 -21.94 -4.10
C SER A 189 37.21 -20.41 -4.19
N SER A 190 37.39 -19.86 -5.40
CA SER A 190 37.30 -18.42 -5.64
C SER A 190 35.86 -18.00 -5.92
N PHE A 191 35.38 -17.02 -5.16
CA PHE A 191 34.07 -16.42 -5.29
C PHE A 191 34.00 -15.44 -6.48
N VAL A 192 32.81 -15.31 -7.09
CA VAL A 192 32.55 -14.40 -8.22
C VAL A 192 31.18 -13.74 -7.98
N ILE A 193 31.18 -12.42 -7.76
CA ILE A 193 29.93 -11.63 -7.86
C ILE A 193 29.89 -10.98 -9.24
N ASP A 194 28.87 -11.35 -10.01
CA ASP A 194 28.38 -10.54 -11.12
C ASP A 194 27.58 -9.36 -10.53
N ASP A 195 28.21 -8.18 -10.50
CA ASP A 195 27.62 -6.87 -10.18
C ASP A 195 27.25 -6.59 -8.69
N VAL A 196 28.22 -6.04 -7.93
CA VAL A 196 27.97 -5.41 -6.61
C VAL A 196 27.55 -3.95 -6.82
N GLN A 197 26.26 -3.67 -6.67
CA GLN A 197 25.74 -2.30 -6.64
C GLN A 197 25.43 -1.88 -5.20
N TYR A 198 26.25 -0.97 -4.67
CA TYR A 198 25.97 -0.30 -3.39
C TYR A 198 24.98 0.85 -3.63
N GLY A 199 23.70 0.60 -3.41
CA GLY A 199 22.69 1.66 -3.31
C GLY A 199 22.65 2.20 -1.89
N MET A 200 23.18 3.42 -1.68
CA MET A 200 22.99 4.16 -0.43
C MET A 200 22.07 5.35 -0.71
N ILE A 201 21.05 5.52 0.12
CA ILE A 201 20.09 6.62 0.03
C ILE A 201 20.14 7.36 1.37
N PHE A 202 20.31 8.67 1.31
CA PHE A 202 20.36 9.55 2.47
C PHE A 202 19.21 10.54 2.43
N GLU A 203 18.66 10.84 3.59
CA GLU A 203 17.66 11.89 3.76
C GLU A 203 18.40 13.20 4.06
N ARG A 204 18.09 14.26 3.31
CA ARG A 204 18.64 15.60 3.54
C ARG A 204 17.61 16.40 4.34
N ALA A 205 17.98 16.86 5.52
CA ALA A 205 17.23 17.93 6.18
C ALA A 205 17.48 19.25 5.43
N GLU A 206 16.44 19.90 4.93
CA GLU A 206 16.53 21.26 4.36
C GLU A 206 16.51 22.31 5.48
N GLU A 207 17.65 22.46 6.17
CA GLU A 207 17.87 23.56 7.12
C GLU A 207 19.12 24.38 6.74
N GLU A 208 19.05 25.19 5.67
CA GLU A 208 20.07 26.22 5.46
C GLU A 208 19.61 27.49 4.69
N GLU A 209 18.69 28.29 5.29
CA GLU A 209 18.65 29.74 4.97
C GLU A 209 18.26 30.68 6.12
N ASN A 210 17.77 30.18 7.27
CA ASN A 210 17.37 31.04 8.40
C ASN A 210 18.42 31.20 9.52
N ALA A 211 19.49 30.39 9.56
CA ALA A 211 20.47 30.43 10.66
C ALA A 211 21.37 31.69 10.68
N LYS A 212 21.51 32.40 9.54
CA LYS A 212 22.49 33.49 9.37
C LYS A 212 21.98 34.91 9.72
N SER A 213 20.76 35.05 10.28
CA SER A 213 20.20 36.37 10.65
C SER A 213 20.15 36.70 12.15
N ASN A 214 20.32 35.72 13.05
CA ASN A 214 20.15 35.91 14.50
C ASN A 214 21.46 36.00 15.32
N ALA A 215 22.64 35.82 14.71
CA ALA A 215 23.94 35.85 15.39
C ALA A 215 24.45 37.27 15.74
N ALA A 216 23.55 38.21 16.08
CA ALA A 216 23.89 39.62 16.32
C ALA A 216 23.02 40.30 17.39
N LYS A 217 22.82 39.65 18.55
CA LYS A 217 22.54 40.27 19.88
C LYS A 217 22.34 39.23 20.99
N ALA A 218 23.43 38.83 21.64
CA ALA A 218 23.39 38.24 22.98
C ALA A 218 24.77 38.44 23.64
N SER A 219 24.87 39.42 24.54
CA SER A 219 26.02 39.61 25.42
C SER A 219 25.50 39.98 26.79
N ASP A 220 25.63 39.03 27.73
CA ASP A 220 25.52 39.11 29.21
C ASP A 220 24.71 37.94 29.78
N ALA A 221 25.39 36.83 30.11
CA ALA A 221 24.84 35.70 30.89
C ALA A 221 25.94 34.85 31.56
N SER A 222 26.96 35.48 32.16
CA SER A 222 28.06 34.77 32.83
C SER A 222 27.67 34.27 34.23
N GLU A 223 26.79 33.28 34.31
CA GLU A 223 26.57 32.45 35.52
C GLU A 223 25.87 31.09 35.24
N GLU A 224 25.29 30.85 34.05
CA GLU A 224 24.65 29.55 33.72
C GLU A 224 25.60 28.48 33.13
N GLU A 225 26.74 28.86 32.55
CA GLU A 225 27.66 27.91 31.89
C GLU A 225 28.26 26.85 32.85
N GLU A 226 28.49 27.19 34.12
CA GLU A 226 29.09 26.25 35.09
C GLU A 226 28.12 25.14 35.51
N ASN A 227 26.80 25.41 35.49
CA ASN A 227 25.77 24.38 35.68
C ASN A 227 25.48 23.59 34.39
N ALA A 228 25.63 24.20 33.21
CA ALA A 228 25.52 23.49 31.93
C ALA A 228 26.62 22.42 31.79
N MET A 229 27.89 22.77 32.07
CA MET A 229 29.01 21.82 32.03
C MET A 229 28.90 20.71 33.08
N SER A 230 28.39 21.02 34.28
CA SER A 230 28.17 20.03 35.35
C SER A 230 27.09 18.98 35.01
N ASN A 231 26.11 19.36 34.18
CA ASN A 231 25.11 18.43 33.65
C ASN A 231 25.63 17.68 32.40
N ALA A 232 26.43 18.32 31.54
CA ALA A 232 27.10 17.64 30.42
C ALA A 232 28.03 16.52 30.89
N ALA A 233 28.80 16.76 31.96
CA ALA A 233 29.69 15.76 32.59
C ALA A 233 28.95 14.58 33.27
N LYS A 234 27.61 14.61 33.36
CA LYS A 234 26.77 13.48 33.77
C LYS A 234 26.07 12.78 32.60
N ALA A 235 26.08 13.38 31.41
CA ALA A 235 25.59 12.77 30.18
C ALA A 235 26.67 11.93 29.45
N SER A 236 27.95 12.07 29.83
CA SER A 236 29.07 11.27 29.30
C SER A 236 29.12 9.83 29.83
N ASP A 237 28.19 9.43 30.70
CA ASP A 237 28.18 8.11 31.33
C ASP A 237 27.55 7.06 30.39
N ALA A 238 28.42 6.48 29.56
CA ALA A 238 28.16 5.42 28.58
C ALA A 238 27.14 5.74 27.46
N SER A 239 27.67 5.96 26.24
CA SER A 239 26.94 5.78 24.98
C SER A 239 26.20 4.43 25.01
N ALA A 240 24.88 4.47 25.13
CA ALA A 240 24.08 3.25 25.24
C ALA A 240 24.32 2.35 24.02
N LEU A 241 24.60 1.08 24.26
CA LEU A 241 24.76 0.10 23.18
C LEU A 241 23.47 0.09 22.34
N PRO A 242 23.55 0.11 21.00
CA PRO A 242 22.35 0.26 20.17
C PRO A 242 21.36 -0.88 20.41
N SER A 243 20.07 -0.56 20.50
CA SER A 243 19.06 -1.61 20.56
C SER A 243 18.93 -2.26 19.18
N SER A 244 18.89 -3.60 19.14
CA SER A 244 18.82 -4.40 17.92
C SER A 244 17.45 -5.05 17.79
N PHE A 245 16.83 -4.95 16.62
CA PHE A 245 15.49 -5.47 16.33
C PHE A 245 15.46 -6.15 14.96
N ILE A 246 15.17 -7.45 14.90
CA ILE A 246 14.95 -8.16 13.63
C ILE A 246 13.45 -8.21 13.36
N LEU A 247 13.03 -7.59 12.26
CA LEU A 247 11.66 -7.66 11.77
C LEU A 247 11.45 -9.01 11.08
N GLN A 248 10.71 -9.90 11.75
CA GLN A 248 10.25 -11.14 11.17
C GLN A 248 9.09 -10.89 10.21
N ASN A 249 8.98 -11.75 9.21
CA ASN A 249 7.87 -11.73 8.28
C ASN A 249 6.66 -12.41 8.92
N VAL A 250 5.52 -11.71 8.97
CA VAL A 250 4.31 -12.12 9.68
C VAL A 250 3.69 -13.45 9.19
N TRP A 251 4.07 -13.91 8.00
CA TRP A 251 3.65 -15.21 7.45
C TRP A 251 4.72 -16.32 7.55
N HIS A 252 5.97 -15.97 7.85
CA HIS A 252 7.11 -16.90 7.90
C HIS A 252 8.19 -16.43 8.90
N ASP A 253 8.20 -17.03 10.10
CA ASP A 253 9.19 -16.78 11.18
C ASP A 253 10.65 -17.06 10.77
N ASP A 254 10.87 -17.73 9.63
CA ASP A 254 12.18 -18.11 9.11
C ASP A 254 12.64 -17.30 7.90
N ALA A 255 11.88 -16.27 7.51
CA ALA A 255 12.08 -15.41 6.35
C ALA A 255 12.15 -13.91 6.75
N PRO A 256 13.10 -13.49 7.58
CA PRO A 256 13.15 -12.14 8.13
C PRO A 256 13.32 -11.04 7.06
N ILE A 257 12.61 -9.93 7.23
CA ILE A 257 12.58 -8.81 6.27
C ILE A 257 13.83 -7.95 6.41
N ALA A 258 14.11 -7.47 7.63
CA ALA A 258 15.19 -6.53 7.90
C ALA A 258 15.69 -6.65 9.34
N HIS A 259 16.92 -6.21 9.57
CA HIS A 259 17.51 -6.05 10.90
C HIS A 259 17.84 -4.58 11.15
N PHE A 260 17.25 -4.01 12.18
CA PHE A 260 17.41 -2.62 12.61
C PHE A 260 18.34 -2.51 13.82
N LEU A 261 19.21 -1.51 13.79
CA LEU A 261 20.01 -1.04 14.92
C LEU A 261 19.61 0.41 15.22
N ARG A 262 19.32 0.72 16.49
CA ARG A 262 18.81 2.02 16.93
C ARG A 262 19.74 2.65 17.95
N TRP A 263 19.96 3.95 17.85
CA TRP A 263 20.56 4.82 18.85
C TRP A 263 19.51 5.85 19.29
N PRO A 264 18.59 5.50 20.22
CA PRO A 264 17.43 6.34 20.53
C PRO A 264 17.83 7.70 21.12
N SER A 265 18.93 7.77 21.87
CA SER A 265 19.50 9.00 22.42
C SER A 265 20.00 9.97 21.35
N GLU A 266 20.31 9.47 20.15
CA GLU A 266 20.79 10.26 19.02
C GLU A 266 19.67 10.53 17.98
N GLY A 267 18.50 9.90 18.14
CA GLY A 267 17.44 9.91 17.13
C GLY A 267 17.88 9.28 15.80
N ARG A 268 18.80 8.31 15.82
CA ARG A 268 19.43 7.71 14.63
C ARG A 268 19.25 6.20 14.60
N GLY A 269 19.17 5.64 13.40
CA GLY A 269 19.08 4.19 13.17
C GLY A 269 19.75 3.75 11.87
N LEU A 270 19.88 2.44 11.73
CA LEU A 270 20.49 1.76 10.59
C LEU A 270 19.74 0.45 10.34
N PHE A 271 19.45 0.12 9.09
CA PHE A 271 18.87 -1.17 8.72
C PHE A 271 19.77 -1.96 7.78
N PHE A 272 19.64 -3.29 7.87
CA PHE A 272 20.25 -4.28 6.98
C PHE A 272 19.14 -5.16 6.39
N SER A 273 19.24 -5.47 5.10
CA SER A 273 18.35 -6.42 4.45
C SER A 273 19.03 -7.10 3.27
N VAL A 274 18.58 -8.29 2.88
CA VAL A 274 19.07 -9.01 1.69
C VAL A 274 17.91 -9.27 0.75
N THR A 275 18.11 -9.14 -0.56
CA THR A 275 17.04 -9.33 -1.56
C THR A 275 16.58 -10.78 -1.71
N ASN A 276 17.16 -11.71 -0.95
CA ASN A 276 16.82 -13.11 -0.90
C ASN A 276 15.86 -13.36 0.27
N PRO A 277 14.59 -13.70 0.02
CA PRO A 277 13.60 -13.83 1.08
C PRO A 277 13.73 -15.13 1.90
N PHE A 278 14.66 -16.04 1.57
CA PHE A 278 14.79 -17.36 2.23
C PHE A 278 15.99 -17.47 3.18
N GLY A 279 16.80 -16.42 3.33
CA GLY A 279 18.00 -16.46 4.17
C GLY A 279 17.74 -16.05 5.63
N LYS A 280 18.67 -16.42 6.50
CA LYS A 280 18.61 -16.10 7.93
C LYS A 280 19.61 -15.02 8.30
N TYR A 281 19.17 -14.01 9.06
CA TYR A 281 20.08 -13.14 9.79
C TYR A 281 20.56 -13.86 11.05
N LEU A 282 21.87 -14.05 11.17
CA LEU A 282 22.53 -14.56 12.36
C LEU A 282 23.06 -13.39 13.17
N PHE A 283 22.55 -13.17 14.37
CA PHE A 283 23.07 -12.13 15.25
C PHE A 283 23.82 -12.73 16.44
N ARG A 284 25.01 -12.18 16.74
CA ARG A 284 25.76 -12.49 17.96
C ARG A 284 26.20 -11.19 18.61
N SER A 285 25.52 -10.82 19.70
CA SER A 285 26.01 -9.81 20.63
C SER A 285 27.15 -10.40 21.47
N SER A 286 28.25 -9.68 21.58
CA SER A 286 29.15 -9.76 22.73
C SER A 286 29.23 -8.39 23.39
N SER A 287 29.78 -8.31 24.60
CA SER A 287 29.62 -7.17 25.53
C SER A 287 30.06 -5.77 25.03
N GLN A 288 30.65 -5.66 23.84
CA GLN A 288 31.06 -4.40 23.19
C GLN A 288 30.82 -4.41 21.67
N LEU A 289 29.96 -5.30 21.15
CA LEU A 289 30.06 -5.73 19.75
C LEU A 289 28.77 -6.26 19.10
N TYR A 290 28.48 -5.76 17.90
CA TYR A 290 27.36 -6.18 17.06
C TYR A 290 27.89 -6.90 15.81
N LYS A 291 27.72 -8.22 15.77
CA LYS A 291 28.03 -9.03 14.58
C LYS A 291 26.75 -9.54 13.94
N GLY A 292 26.55 -9.17 12.68
CA GLY A 292 25.46 -9.65 11.83
C GLY A 292 26.01 -10.53 10.72
N GLY A 293 25.67 -11.81 10.72
CA GLY A 293 25.90 -12.70 9.59
C GLY A 293 24.63 -12.85 8.75
N TYR A 294 24.79 -13.15 7.48
CA TYR A 294 23.72 -13.70 6.65
C TYR A 294 24.09 -15.14 6.26
N GLU A 295 23.17 -16.06 6.53
CA GLU A 295 23.27 -17.46 6.14
C GLU A 295 22.22 -17.77 5.08
N ALA A 296 22.67 -18.06 3.86
CA ALA A 296 21.81 -18.54 2.80
C ALA A 296 21.37 -19.97 3.13
N LYS A 297 20.07 -20.19 3.39
CA LYS A 297 19.51 -21.53 3.63
C LYS A 297 19.70 -22.51 2.46
N THR A 298 19.91 -21.99 1.26
CA THR A 298 19.94 -22.77 0.02
C THR A 298 21.25 -22.54 -0.73
N SER A 299 22.13 -23.54 -0.72
CA SER A 299 23.30 -23.58 -1.59
C SER A 299 22.92 -24.24 -2.91
N TYR A 300 22.78 -23.43 -3.97
CA TYR A 300 22.60 -23.98 -5.32
C TYR A 300 23.94 -24.51 -5.84
N GLN A 301 24.11 -25.83 -5.84
CA GLN A 301 25.14 -26.49 -6.65
C GLN A 301 24.51 -27.02 -7.95
N PRO A 302 24.77 -26.38 -9.11
CA PRO A 302 24.40 -26.96 -10.39
C PRO A 302 25.25 -28.22 -10.60
N LYS A 303 24.60 -29.40 -10.58
CA LYS A 303 25.25 -30.72 -10.73
C LYS A 303 26.08 -30.92 -12.02
N PHE A 304 26.11 -29.94 -12.92
CA PHE A 304 26.68 -30.04 -14.27
C PHE A 304 27.79 -29.01 -14.57
N VAL A 305 28.19 -28.17 -13.62
CA VAL A 305 29.26 -27.17 -13.84
C VAL A 305 30.38 -27.38 -12.81
N ALA A 306 31.56 -27.77 -13.28
CA ALA A 306 32.73 -28.06 -12.44
C ALA A 306 33.44 -26.80 -11.86
N SER A 307 32.83 -25.62 -11.99
CA SER A 307 33.30 -24.36 -11.42
C SER A 307 32.23 -23.75 -10.52
N SER A 308 32.50 -23.71 -9.22
CA SER A 308 31.55 -23.33 -8.17
C SER A 308 31.44 -21.80 -7.96
N SER A 309 31.06 -21.06 -9.00
CA SER A 309 30.65 -19.66 -8.87
C SER A 309 29.30 -19.57 -8.15
N HIS A 310 29.30 -19.03 -6.93
CA HIS A 310 28.09 -18.77 -6.16
C HIS A 310 27.70 -17.30 -6.33
N THR A 311 26.55 -17.01 -6.95
CA THR A 311 26.00 -15.65 -7.01
C THR A 311 25.29 -15.34 -5.69
N THR A 312 25.77 -14.36 -4.93
CA THR A 312 25.03 -13.83 -3.76
C THR A 312 24.05 -12.77 -4.18
N ASP A 313 22.89 -12.78 -3.53
CA ASP A 313 21.92 -11.68 -3.62
C ASP A 313 22.44 -10.38 -2.99
N ARG A 314 21.78 -9.27 -3.33
CA ARG A 314 22.22 -7.92 -2.93
C ARG A 314 21.94 -7.70 -1.45
N VAL A 315 22.91 -7.12 -0.74
CA VAL A 315 22.75 -6.66 0.64
C VAL A 315 22.53 -5.16 0.62
N MET A 316 21.44 -4.72 1.24
CA MET A 316 21.02 -3.34 1.38
C MET A 316 21.35 -2.85 2.78
N ILE A 317 21.92 -1.65 2.86
CA ILE A 317 22.26 -0.97 4.10
C ILE A 317 21.75 0.47 3.98
N GLY A 318 20.89 0.89 4.90
CA GLY A 318 20.31 2.24 4.87
C GLY A 318 20.26 2.87 6.25
N PHE A 319 20.56 4.16 6.30
CA PHE A 319 20.51 4.96 7.52
C PHE A 319 19.13 5.63 7.64
N THR A 320 18.71 5.94 8.86
CA THR A 320 17.42 6.56 9.12
C THR A 320 17.50 7.52 10.30
N ALA A 321 16.72 8.60 10.24
CA ALA A 321 16.29 9.27 11.46
C ALA A 321 15.24 8.41 12.17
N LEU A 322 15.21 8.43 13.49
CA LEU A 322 14.14 7.84 14.29
C LEU A 322 13.12 8.94 14.60
N SER A 323 11.86 8.69 14.24
CA SER A 323 10.74 9.54 14.60
C SER A 323 10.29 9.29 16.04
N LYS A 324 9.37 10.12 16.54
CA LYS A 324 8.69 9.91 17.82
C LYS A 324 7.84 8.61 17.86
N TYR A 325 7.43 8.09 16.70
CA TYR A 325 6.36 7.09 16.60
C TYR A 325 6.81 5.71 16.13
N TYR A 326 6.11 4.68 16.62
CA TYR A 326 6.32 3.28 16.28
C TYR A 326 4.97 2.64 15.98
N PHE A 327 4.92 1.71 15.04
CA PHE A 327 3.79 0.81 14.87
C PHE A 327 3.85 -0.23 16.01
N GLU A 328 3.01 -0.06 17.05
CA GLU A 328 3.11 -0.82 18.30
C GLU A 328 3.20 -2.33 18.08
N ARG A 329 2.39 -2.89 17.17
CA ARG A 329 2.34 -4.34 16.91
C ARG A 329 3.56 -4.91 16.20
N SER A 330 4.26 -4.13 15.37
CA SER A 330 5.46 -4.58 14.67
C SER A 330 6.76 -4.04 15.27
N ASN A 331 6.68 -3.11 16.23
CA ASN A 331 7.81 -2.40 16.83
C ASN A 331 8.70 -1.67 15.80
N VAL A 332 8.20 -1.35 14.61
CA VAL A 332 8.92 -0.59 13.57
C VAL A 332 8.73 0.90 13.78
N ASN A 333 9.81 1.68 13.78
CA ASN A 333 9.73 3.15 13.83
C ASN A 333 9.21 3.72 12.50
N THR A 334 8.45 4.82 12.50
CA THR A 334 7.92 5.36 11.22
C THR A 334 9.02 5.87 10.29
N GLY A 335 10.12 6.40 10.84
CA GLY A 335 11.32 6.76 10.08
C GLY A 335 12.03 5.55 9.48
N GLU A 336 12.23 4.48 10.26
CA GLU A 336 12.79 3.21 9.78
C GLU A 336 12.01 2.64 8.59
N ARG A 337 10.67 2.64 8.69
CA ARG A 337 9.79 2.24 7.59
C ARG A 337 10.02 3.14 6.37
N LEU A 338 10.05 4.46 6.54
CA LEU A 338 10.22 5.41 5.44
C LEU A 338 11.55 5.22 4.71
N ALA A 339 12.65 5.08 5.44
CA ALA A 339 13.98 4.83 4.86
C ALA A 339 14.02 3.47 4.12
N PHE A 340 13.44 2.43 4.71
CA PHE A 340 13.39 1.10 4.09
C PHE A 340 12.52 1.07 2.83
N THR A 341 11.30 1.61 2.88
CA THR A 341 10.38 1.59 1.73
C THR A 341 10.90 2.47 0.60
N ARG A 342 11.56 3.61 0.89
CA ARG A 342 12.29 4.39 -0.13
C ARG A 342 13.42 3.60 -0.80
N CYS A 343 14.17 2.80 -0.02
CA CYS A 343 15.19 1.90 -0.55
C CYS A 343 14.59 0.86 -1.51
N VAL A 344 13.53 0.15 -1.12
CA VAL A 344 12.81 -0.78 -2.01
C VAL A 344 12.29 -0.05 -3.26
N SER A 345 11.65 1.11 -3.07
CA SER A 345 11.12 1.96 -4.16
C SER A 345 12.17 2.40 -5.16
N HIS A 346 13.45 2.46 -4.78
CA HIS A 346 14.54 2.71 -5.73
C HIS A 346 14.68 1.58 -6.76
N PHE A 347 14.53 0.32 -6.34
CA PHE A 347 14.72 -0.89 -7.15
C PHE A 347 13.48 -1.37 -7.92
N LEU A 348 12.33 -0.70 -7.81
CA LEU A 348 11.12 -1.06 -8.56
C LEU A 348 11.30 -0.82 -10.07
N GLU A 349 10.97 -1.81 -10.89
CA GLU A 349 11.26 -1.84 -12.32
C GLU A 349 10.11 -1.34 -13.21
N ASP A 350 8.96 -1.00 -12.63
CA ASP A 350 7.73 -0.57 -13.34
C ASP A 350 7.49 0.95 -13.33
N LYS A 351 8.45 1.77 -12.87
CA LYS A 351 8.33 3.24 -12.83
C LYS A 351 7.87 3.85 -14.16
N ALA A 352 8.42 3.36 -15.28
CA ALA A 352 8.01 3.79 -16.61
C ALA A 352 6.56 3.40 -16.95
N SER A 353 6.09 2.25 -16.47
CA SER A 353 4.68 1.82 -16.59
C SER A 353 3.75 2.76 -15.84
N ARG A 354 4.06 3.04 -14.57
CA ARG A 354 3.20 3.88 -13.70
C ARG A 354 3.10 5.32 -14.18
N SER A 355 4.19 5.90 -14.69
CA SER A 355 4.16 7.24 -15.30
C SER A 355 3.26 7.35 -16.55
N LYS A 356 2.89 6.22 -17.16
CA LYS A 356 2.04 6.16 -18.36
C LYS A 356 0.62 5.67 -18.06
N LEU A 357 0.46 4.69 -17.19
CA LEU A 357 -0.82 4.06 -16.88
C LEU A 357 -1.59 4.77 -15.76
N GLY A 358 -0.92 5.59 -14.94
CA GLY A 358 -1.52 6.17 -13.74
C GLY A 358 -1.71 5.10 -12.66
N THR A 359 -2.87 5.09 -12.01
CA THR A 359 -3.21 4.02 -11.05
C THR A 359 -3.65 2.74 -11.75
N MET A 360 -3.20 1.59 -11.24
CA MET A 360 -3.62 0.31 -11.77
C MET A 360 -5.08 0.08 -11.42
N LYS A 361 -5.86 -0.38 -12.42
CA LYS A 361 -7.30 -0.59 -12.35
C LYS A 361 -7.62 -1.89 -13.07
N VAL A 362 -7.76 -2.96 -12.31
CA VAL A 362 -7.86 -4.34 -12.81
C VAL A 362 -9.13 -5.00 -12.27
N ASN A 363 -9.98 -5.53 -13.13
CA ASN A 363 -11.05 -6.44 -12.70
C ASN A 363 -10.59 -7.89 -12.79
N VAL A 364 -10.78 -8.64 -11.71
CA VAL A 364 -10.39 -10.03 -11.57
C VAL A 364 -11.62 -10.88 -11.83
N ALA A 365 -11.88 -11.13 -13.10
CA ALA A 365 -13.17 -11.63 -13.55
C ALA A 365 -13.51 -13.06 -13.07
N TRP A 366 -12.53 -13.84 -12.62
CA TRP A 366 -12.83 -15.12 -11.98
C TRP A 366 -13.52 -14.94 -10.61
N ASP A 367 -13.44 -13.75 -9.99
CA ASP A 367 -14.10 -13.46 -8.72
C ASP A 367 -15.60 -13.15 -8.88
N GLU A 368 -16.05 -12.76 -10.09
CA GLU A 368 -17.46 -12.81 -10.51
C GLU A 368 -17.85 -14.21 -11.07
N SER A 369 -16.95 -15.19 -10.97
CA SER A 369 -17.06 -16.53 -11.57
C SER A 369 -17.21 -16.53 -13.12
N ASP A 370 -16.44 -15.71 -13.83
CA ASP A 370 -16.46 -15.67 -15.30
C ASP A 370 -16.09 -17.01 -15.97
N PHE A 371 -15.31 -17.88 -15.29
CA PHE A 371 -14.98 -19.24 -15.73
C PHE A 371 -16.19 -20.13 -16.02
N GLN A 372 -17.36 -19.82 -15.45
CA GLN A 372 -18.61 -20.51 -15.77
C GLN A 372 -19.14 -20.17 -17.18
N ILE A 373 -18.77 -19.00 -17.72
CA ILE A 373 -19.26 -18.41 -18.98
C ILE A 373 -18.56 -19.03 -20.18
N ASP A 374 -19.33 -19.57 -21.14
CA ASP A 374 -18.79 -20.16 -22.37
C ASP A 374 -18.80 -19.20 -23.56
N VAL A 375 -17.68 -18.55 -23.81
CA VAL A 375 -17.52 -17.66 -24.98
C VAL A 375 -17.41 -18.43 -26.31
N GLY A 376 -17.35 -19.76 -26.29
CA GLY A 376 -17.60 -20.59 -27.47
C GLY A 376 -19.04 -20.45 -27.98
N THR A 377 -19.99 -20.14 -27.08
CA THR A 377 -21.41 -19.94 -27.40
C THR A 377 -21.76 -18.46 -27.69
N PRO A 378 -22.77 -18.17 -28.53
CA PRO A 378 -23.27 -16.80 -28.70
C PRO A 378 -23.80 -16.18 -27.40
N ALA A 379 -24.40 -16.98 -26.52
CA ALA A 379 -24.95 -16.51 -25.24
C ALA A 379 -23.85 -16.07 -24.28
N GLY A 380 -22.82 -16.90 -24.07
CA GLY A 380 -21.68 -16.54 -23.21
C GLY A 380 -20.88 -15.36 -23.76
N ARG A 381 -20.74 -15.21 -25.09
CA ARG A 381 -20.19 -13.97 -25.68
C ARG A 381 -21.02 -12.73 -25.36
N HIS A 382 -22.34 -12.84 -25.29
CA HIS A 382 -23.19 -11.69 -24.91
C HIS A 382 -23.14 -11.40 -23.40
N GLU A 383 -22.91 -12.40 -22.56
CA GLU A 383 -22.67 -12.21 -21.11
C GLU A 383 -21.30 -11.57 -20.85
N TYR A 384 -20.22 -12.16 -21.38
CA TYR A 384 -18.87 -11.64 -21.18
C TYR A 384 -18.66 -10.23 -21.76
N LYS A 385 -19.40 -9.87 -22.83
CA LYS A 385 -19.41 -8.49 -23.33
C LYS A 385 -20.04 -7.48 -22.38
N ARG A 386 -21.03 -7.86 -21.56
CA ARG A 386 -21.58 -6.97 -20.50
C ARG A 386 -20.55 -6.71 -19.41
N ILE A 387 -19.78 -7.73 -19.03
CA ILE A 387 -18.66 -7.60 -18.09
C ILE A 387 -17.64 -6.58 -18.61
N ILE A 388 -17.20 -6.71 -19.87
CA ILE A 388 -16.32 -5.74 -20.53
C ILE A 388 -16.94 -4.33 -20.59
N ASP A 389 -18.23 -4.22 -20.89
CA ASP A 389 -18.94 -2.94 -20.96
C ASP A 389 -19.08 -2.27 -19.60
N ARG A 390 -19.32 -3.03 -18.53
CA ARG A 390 -19.34 -2.52 -17.14
C ARG A 390 -17.96 -2.01 -16.73
N ASN A 391 -16.90 -2.76 -17.05
CA ASN A 391 -15.51 -2.32 -16.80
C ASN A 391 -15.22 -0.95 -17.43
N HIS A 392 -15.60 -0.78 -18.70
CA HIS A 392 -15.51 0.51 -19.38
C HIS A 392 -16.31 1.63 -18.69
N GLN A 393 -17.54 1.36 -18.25
CA GLN A 393 -18.38 2.33 -17.53
C GLN A 393 -17.78 2.75 -16.17
N LEU A 394 -17.17 1.81 -15.46
CA LEU A 394 -16.49 2.05 -14.18
C LEU A 394 -15.15 2.78 -14.34
N GLY A 395 -14.55 2.77 -15.53
CA GLY A 395 -13.22 3.33 -15.77
C GLY A 395 -12.07 2.33 -15.48
N VAL A 396 -12.38 1.04 -15.42
CA VAL A 396 -11.39 -0.03 -15.30
C VAL A 396 -10.64 -0.20 -16.63
N THR A 397 -9.31 -0.28 -16.56
CA THR A 397 -8.45 -0.29 -17.76
C THR A 397 -7.96 -1.67 -18.13
N HIS A 398 -7.94 -2.61 -17.18
CA HIS A 398 -7.46 -3.98 -17.37
C HIS A 398 -8.43 -5.00 -16.79
N MET A 399 -8.44 -6.20 -17.36
CA MET A 399 -9.29 -7.30 -16.92
C MET A 399 -8.54 -8.61 -17.06
N VAL A 400 -8.60 -9.47 -16.04
CA VAL A 400 -8.18 -10.86 -16.18
C VAL A 400 -9.21 -11.62 -17.00
N TYR A 401 -8.76 -12.35 -18.01
CA TYR A 401 -9.61 -13.18 -18.85
C TYR A 401 -9.63 -14.61 -18.31
N GLY A 402 -10.70 -14.96 -17.59
CA GLY A 402 -10.97 -16.30 -17.08
C GLY A 402 -12.12 -17.10 -17.72
N PRO A 403 -12.87 -16.67 -18.76
CA PRO A 403 -13.98 -17.48 -19.26
C PRO A 403 -13.49 -18.72 -20.01
N ARG A 404 -14.31 -19.77 -19.98
CA ARG A 404 -14.07 -21.00 -20.76
C ARG A 404 -14.48 -20.82 -22.22
N ASN A 405 -13.88 -21.61 -23.11
CA ASN A 405 -14.24 -21.64 -24.52
C ASN A 405 -14.27 -23.08 -25.05
N THR A 406 -15.46 -23.67 -25.11
CA THR A 406 -15.63 -25.10 -25.47
C THR A 406 -15.28 -25.44 -26.92
N LEU A 407 -14.91 -24.45 -27.74
CA LEU A 407 -14.34 -24.66 -29.07
C LEU A 407 -12.86 -25.10 -29.00
N HIS A 408 -12.15 -24.77 -27.92
CA HIS A 408 -10.69 -24.93 -27.80
C HIS A 408 -10.26 -25.79 -26.61
N SER A 409 -11.06 -25.82 -25.54
CA SER A 409 -10.73 -26.43 -24.25
C SER A 409 -11.95 -27.09 -23.58
N ASN A 410 -11.71 -27.98 -22.62
CA ASN A 410 -12.72 -28.67 -21.82
C ASN A 410 -12.12 -29.12 -20.48
N ILE A 411 -12.70 -28.66 -19.36
CA ILE A 411 -12.31 -29.01 -17.98
C ILE A 411 -12.08 -30.51 -17.71
N LEU A 412 -12.74 -31.40 -18.47
CA LEU A 412 -12.53 -32.86 -18.37
C LEU A 412 -11.18 -33.34 -18.94
N ASN A 413 -10.45 -32.49 -19.65
CA ASN A 413 -9.12 -32.73 -20.21
C ASN A 413 -8.00 -32.03 -19.40
N ASP A 414 -8.35 -31.24 -18.38
CA ASP A 414 -7.40 -30.58 -17.50
C ASP A 414 -6.57 -31.63 -16.73
N THR A 415 -5.24 -31.49 -16.78
CA THR A 415 -4.32 -32.39 -16.07
C THR A 415 -3.84 -31.87 -14.72
N ASP A 416 -3.98 -30.57 -14.47
CA ASP A 416 -3.66 -29.94 -13.19
C ASP A 416 -4.59 -30.39 -12.06
N ASP A 417 -4.12 -30.29 -10.82
CA ASP A 417 -4.86 -30.72 -9.62
C ASP A 417 -6.08 -29.84 -9.30
N TYR A 418 -6.09 -28.60 -9.81
CA TYR A 418 -7.13 -27.60 -9.51
C TYR A 418 -8.22 -27.47 -10.58
N LYS A 419 -7.99 -28.01 -11.80
CA LYS A 419 -8.88 -27.98 -12.97
C LYS A 419 -9.11 -26.57 -13.54
N TRP A 420 -8.02 -25.88 -13.85
CA TRP A 420 -8.05 -24.55 -14.49
C TRP A 420 -7.40 -24.48 -15.88
N GLU A 421 -6.68 -25.51 -16.34
CA GLU A 421 -6.02 -25.52 -17.66
C GLU A 421 -6.91 -25.06 -18.82
N HIS A 422 -8.21 -25.39 -18.78
CA HIS A 422 -9.19 -25.02 -19.81
C HIS A 422 -9.47 -23.52 -19.94
N VAL A 423 -9.16 -22.68 -18.94
CA VAL A 423 -9.31 -21.22 -19.02
C VAL A 423 -7.98 -20.48 -19.21
N LEU A 424 -6.85 -21.11 -18.88
CA LEU A 424 -5.53 -20.50 -19.01
C LEU A 424 -5.24 -20.07 -20.47
N TRP A 425 -4.40 -19.05 -20.63
CA TRP A 425 -3.90 -18.57 -21.93
C TRP A 425 -5.02 -18.19 -22.93
N PHE A 426 -6.06 -17.50 -22.46
CA PHE A 426 -7.29 -17.22 -23.23
C PHE A 426 -7.96 -18.51 -23.73
N SER A 427 -8.12 -19.49 -22.83
CA SER A 427 -8.65 -20.84 -23.10
C SER A 427 -7.80 -21.71 -24.05
N LEU A 428 -6.51 -21.42 -24.22
CA LEU A 428 -5.56 -22.21 -25.02
C LEU A 428 -4.59 -23.06 -24.17
N GLY A 429 -4.71 -23.05 -22.85
CA GLY A 429 -3.79 -23.71 -21.91
C GLY A 429 -3.53 -25.18 -22.21
N GLU A 430 -4.59 -25.99 -22.36
CA GLU A 430 -4.49 -27.39 -22.78
C GLU A 430 -3.73 -27.57 -24.10
N GLN A 431 -4.00 -26.71 -25.10
CA GLN A 431 -3.37 -26.82 -26.41
C GLN A 431 -1.87 -26.52 -26.37
N ILE A 432 -1.45 -25.57 -25.50
CA ILE A 432 -0.04 -25.28 -25.24
C ILE A 432 0.59 -26.45 -24.45
N ARG A 433 -0.10 -27.00 -23.44
CA ARG A 433 0.37 -28.17 -22.66
C ARG A 433 0.68 -29.36 -23.55
N GLU A 434 -0.20 -29.63 -24.52
CA GLU A 434 -0.15 -30.77 -25.44
C GLU A 434 0.73 -30.49 -26.68
N GLY A 435 1.24 -29.27 -26.84
CA GLY A 435 1.99 -28.87 -28.03
C GLY A 435 1.16 -28.83 -29.33
N ARG A 436 -0.18 -28.73 -29.20
CA ARG A 436 -1.12 -28.52 -30.32
C ARG A 436 -1.21 -27.07 -30.78
N PHE A 437 -0.75 -26.14 -29.95
CA PHE A 437 -0.68 -24.71 -30.27
C PHE A 437 0.65 -24.12 -29.78
N ASP A 438 1.46 -23.59 -30.69
CA ASP A 438 2.66 -22.81 -30.37
C ASP A 438 2.38 -21.30 -30.59
N PRO A 439 2.39 -20.45 -29.54
CA PRO A 439 2.19 -19.02 -29.66
C PRO A 439 3.17 -18.32 -30.62
N ALA A 440 4.34 -18.89 -30.92
CA ALA A 440 5.24 -18.35 -31.92
C ALA A 440 4.71 -18.55 -33.36
N THR A 441 4.33 -19.78 -33.72
CA THR A 441 4.00 -20.13 -35.13
C THR A 441 2.51 -20.03 -35.44
N ASP A 442 1.63 -20.45 -34.55
CA ASP A 442 0.25 -20.82 -34.92
C ASP A 442 -0.74 -19.64 -34.78
N PRO A 443 -1.70 -19.47 -35.70
CA PRO A 443 -2.62 -18.33 -35.68
C PRO A 443 -3.58 -18.41 -34.48
N ILE A 444 -3.85 -17.27 -33.84
CA ILE A 444 -4.87 -17.18 -32.78
C ILE A 444 -6.26 -17.42 -33.39
N PRO A 445 -7.11 -18.27 -32.79
CA PRO A 445 -8.50 -18.44 -33.23
C PRO A 445 -9.28 -17.13 -33.29
N ASN A 446 -10.08 -16.95 -34.35
CA ASN A 446 -10.81 -15.70 -34.60
C ASN A 446 -11.82 -15.37 -33.48
N ASP A 447 -12.44 -16.37 -32.85
CA ASP A 447 -13.39 -16.19 -31.76
C ASP A 447 -12.74 -15.65 -30.48
N ILE A 448 -11.47 -15.97 -30.24
CA ILE A 448 -10.65 -15.36 -29.17
C ILE A 448 -10.27 -13.93 -29.58
N LEU A 449 -9.80 -13.72 -30.82
CA LEU A 449 -9.46 -12.38 -31.33
C LEU A 449 -10.66 -11.42 -31.30
N ASP A 450 -11.88 -11.91 -31.57
CA ASP A 450 -13.12 -11.13 -31.47
C ASP A 450 -13.35 -10.59 -30.05
N MET A 451 -13.04 -11.36 -29.00
CA MET A 451 -13.16 -10.87 -27.62
C MET A 451 -12.05 -9.86 -27.29
N VAL A 452 -10.82 -10.13 -27.71
CA VAL A 452 -9.68 -9.19 -27.54
C VAL A 452 -9.93 -7.87 -28.26
N HIS A 453 -10.46 -7.91 -29.48
CA HIS A 453 -10.82 -6.73 -30.26
C HIS A 453 -12.02 -5.99 -29.66
N TYR A 454 -13.01 -6.70 -29.11
CA TYR A 454 -14.11 -6.08 -28.40
C TYR A 454 -13.65 -5.34 -27.14
N ALA A 455 -12.86 -5.98 -26.28
CA ALA A 455 -12.26 -5.34 -25.10
C ALA A 455 -11.47 -4.08 -25.49
N ARG A 456 -10.60 -4.18 -26.50
CA ARG A 456 -9.83 -3.05 -27.03
C ARG A 456 -10.73 -1.92 -27.55
N SER A 457 -11.87 -2.22 -28.19
CA SER A 457 -12.84 -1.21 -28.64
C SER A 457 -13.52 -0.44 -27.50
N LYS A 458 -13.42 -0.96 -26.27
CA LYS A 458 -13.90 -0.35 -25.02
C LYS A 458 -12.76 0.21 -24.16
N ASN A 459 -11.54 0.29 -24.69
CA ASN A 459 -10.33 0.65 -23.95
C ASN A 459 -10.03 -0.25 -22.73
N VAL A 460 -10.58 -1.46 -22.70
CA VAL A 460 -10.26 -2.49 -21.70
C VAL A 460 -9.20 -3.41 -22.27
N SER A 461 -8.12 -3.63 -21.52
CA SER A 461 -7.02 -4.51 -21.91
C SER A 461 -7.09 -5.85 -21.19
N LEU A 462 -6.92 -6.95 -21.91
CA LEU A 462 -7.00 -8.29 -21.32
C LEU A 462 -5.64 -8.78 -20.81
N LEU A 463 -5.66 -9.39 -19.64
CA LEU A 463 -4.56 -10.14 -19.02
C LEU A 463 -4.88 -11.63 -19.14
N ALA A 464 -3.92 -12.43 -19.58
CA ALA A 464 -4.11 -13.88 -19.66
C ALA A 464 -3.81 -14.54 -18.31
N TYR A 465 -4.70 -15.44 -17.86
CA TYR A 465 -4.42 -16.27 -16.70
C TYR A 465 -3.42 -17.38 -17.07
N VAL A 466 -2.36 -17.58 -16.29
CA VAL A 466 -1.28 -18.53 -16.58
C VAL A 466 -0.76 -19.24 -15.33
N TYR A 467 -0.43 -20.52 -15.47
CA TYR A 467 0.24 -21.34 -14.45
C TYR A 467 1.66 -21.69 -14.92
N PRO A 468 2.72 -21.07 -14.36
CA PRO A 468 4.11 -21.42 -14.68
C PRO A 468 4.50 -22.83 -14.21
N LEU A 469 4.04 -23.25 -13.03
CA LEU A 469 4.41 -24.52 -12.40
C LEU A 469 3.38 -25.64 -12.48
N CYS A 470 2.09 -25.33 -12.31
CA CYS A 470 1.04 -26.32 -12.00
C CYS A 470 0.65 -27.22 -13.18
N VAL A 471 1.28 -27.04 -14.34
CA VAL A 471 0.92 -27.66 -15.61
C VAL A 471 2.01 -28.64 -16.03
N HIS A 472 1.64 -29.89 -16.26
CA HIS A 472 2.58 -30.90 -16.75
C HIS A 472 2.84 -30.71 -18.25
N TRP A 473 3.82 -29.86 -18.59
CA TRP A 473 4.20 -29.58 -19.96
C TRP A 473 4.72 -30.82 -20.68
N SER A 474 3.99 -31.32 -21.70
CA SER A 474 4.34 -32.55 -22.43
C SER A 474 5.68 -32.45 -23.19
N LYS A 475 6.18 -31.23 -23.36
CA LYS A 475 7.49 -30.90 -23.96
C LYS A 475 8.68 -31.14 -23.02
N PHE A 476 8.45 -31.15 -21.71
CA PHE A 476 9.48 -31.28 -20.66
C PHE A 476 9.02 -32.23 -19.54
N PRO A 477 8.70 -33.50 -19.83
CA PRO A 477 8.24 -34.46 -18.82
C PRO A 477 9.28 -34.67 -17.69
N GLU A 478 10.57 -34.49 -17.98
CA GLU A 478 11.66 -34.56 -16.99
C GLU A 478 11.69 -33.38 -16.00
N ALA A 479 11.01 -32.28 -16.32
CA ALA A 479 10.88 -31.12 -15.44
C ALA A 479 9.75 -31.30 -14.41
N TRP A 480 8.84 -32.26 -14.60
CA TRP A 480 7.75 -32.53 -13.67
C TRP A 480 8.27 -33.31 -12.45
N VAL A 481 8.38 -32.62 -11.32
CA VAL A 481 8.99 -33.16 -10.09
C VAL A 481 8.08 -32.87 -8.89
N GLY A 482 7.50 -33.92 -8.32
CA GLY A 482 6.71 -33.82 -7.09
C GLY A 482 5.38 -33.07 -7.22
N GLY A 483 4.77 -33.08 -8.41
CA GLY A 483 3.52 -32.37 -8.70
C GLY A 483 3.68 -30.98 -9.33
N TRP A 484 4.91 -30.58 -9.68
CA TRP A 484 5.21 -29.22 -10.17
C TRP A 484 6.28 -29.24 -11.27
N THR A 485 6.20 -28.33 -12.23
CA THR A 485 7.27 -28.11 -13.22
C THR A 485 8.44 -27.32 -12.61
N ASP A 486 9.65 -27.84 -12.71
CA ASP A 486 10.86 -27.11 -12.32
C ASP A 486 11.31 -26.08 -13.37
N ILE A 487 10.74 -24.88 -13.28
CA ILE A 487 11.11 -23.71 -14.12
C ILE A 487 12.57 -23.26 -13.95
N SER A 488 13.32 -23.79 -12.97
CA SER A 488 14.76 -23.47 -12.83
C SER A 488 15.65 -24.23 -13.82
N MET A 489 15.10 -25.21 -14.54
CA MET A 489 15.77 -25.86 -15.66
C MET A 489 15.92 -24.87 -16.83
N PRO A 490 17.14 -24.61 -17.37
CA PRO A 490 17.36 -23.58 -18.39
C PRO A 490 16.45 -23.70 -19.62
N GLY A 491 16.29 -24.92 -20.16
CA GLY A 491 15.41 -25.15 -21.32
C GLY A 491 13.94 -24.85 -21.06
N VAL A 492 13.46 -25.05 -19.82
CA VAL A 492 12.09 -24.70 -19.40
C VAL A 492 11.97 -23.19 -19.23
N LYS A 493 12.94 -22.56 -18.54
CA LYS A 493 12.98 -21.10 -18.32
C LYS A 493 12.95 -20.32 -19.64
N ASP A 494 13.82 -20.69 -20.57
CA ASP A 494 13.98 -20.01 -21.85
C ASP A 494 12.78 -20.25 -22.78
N TRP A 495 12.21 -21.47 -22.76
CA TRP A 495 10.96 -21.76 -23.48
C TRP A 495 9.77 -20.97 -22.92
N LEU A 496 9.57 -20.98 -21.60
CA LEU A 496 8.46 -20.29 -20.96
C LEU A 496 8.52 -18.77 -21.21
N LEU A 497 9.70 -18.16 -21.04
CA LEU A 497 9.92 -16.75 -21.36
C LEU A 497 9.61 -16.43 -22.83
N SER A 498 10.08 -17.27 -23.76
CA SER A 498 9.82 -17.09 -25.19
C SER A 498 8.33 -17.23 -25.54
N THR A 499 7.65 -18.17 -24.88
CA THR A 499 6.22 -18.45 -25.05
C THR A 499 5.35 -17.29 -24.55
N LEU A 500 5.66 -16.77 -23.35
CA LEU A 500 5.00 -15.58 -22.78
C LEU A 500 5.16 -14.36 -23.70
N LYS A 501 6.36 -14.13 -24.24
CA LYS A 501 6.63 -13.03 -25.18
C LYS A 501 5.87 -13.19 -26.50
N ALA A 502 5.94 -14.36 -27.12
CA ALA A 502 5.24 -14.65 -28.37
C ALA A 502 3.72 -14.49 -28.20
N PHE A 503 3.16 -14.96 -27.08
CA PHE A 503 1.74 -14.82 -26.77
C PHE A 503 1.30 -13.35 -26.68
N ILE A 504 2.06 -12.49 -25.99
CA ILE A 504 1.78 -11.04 -25.93
C ILE A 504 1.83 -10.41 -27.33
N HIS A 505 2.88 -10.66 -28.11
CA HIS A 505 3.03 -10.08 -29.46
C HIS A 505 1.87 -10.47 -30.39
N LYS A 506 1.37 -11.71 -30.26
CA LYS A 506 0.39 -12.28 -31.20
C LYS A 506 -1.06 -12.02 -30.82
N THR A 507 -1.39 -12.04 -29.53
CA THR A 507 -2.73 -11.70 -29.04
C THR A 507 -2.92 -10.20 -28.85
N GLY A 508 -1.86 -9.48 -28.46
CA GLY A 508 -1.95 -8.11 -27.96
C GLY A 508 -2.50 -8.02 -26.53
N ALA A 509 -2.43 -9.10 -25.74
CA ALA A 509 -2.62 -9.08 -24.30
C ALA A 509 -1.71 -8.04 -23.63
N LYS A 510 -2.12 -7.48 -22.48
CA LYS A 510 -1.35 -6.48 -21.73
C LYS A 510 -0.68 -7.03 -20.47
N GLY A 511 -0.67 -8.34 -20.33
CA GLY A 511 0.10 -9.02 -19.30
C GLY A 511 -0.59 -10.27 -18.83
N PHE A 512 -0.30 -10.64 -17.58
CA PHE A 512 -0.64 -11.94 -17.03
C PHE A 512 -1.17 -11.80 -15.60
N ALA A 513 -2.19 -12.60 -15.30
CA ALA A 513 -2.42 -13.05 -13.94
C ALA A 513 -1.69 -14.39 -13.81
N SER A 514 -0.73 -14.47 -12.89
CA SER A 514 0.12 -15.64 -12.70
C SER A 514 -0.09 -16.22 -11.31
N ASP A 515 -0.53 -17.46 -11.25
CA ASP A 515 -0.64 -18.20 -9.99
C ASP A 515 0.56 -19.13 -9.80
N CYS A 516 0.91 -19.44 -8.56
CA CYS A 516 1.98 -20.39 -8.19
C CYS A 516 3.29 -20.16 -8.96
N GLY A 517 3.98 -19.03 -8.73
CA GLY A 517 5.22 -18.67 -9.44
C GLY A 517 6.46 -19.55 -9.12
N TYR A 518 6.48 -20.26 -7.99
CA TYR A 518 7.52 -21.21 -7.58
C TYR A 518 7.02 -22.13 -6.44
N VAL A 519 7.66 -23.27 -6.20
CA VAL A 519 7.12 -24.28 -5.26
C VAL A 519 7.24 -23.81 -3.80
N ASN A 520 6.09 -23.60 -3.18
CA ASN A 520 5.99 -23.07 -1.83
C ASN A 520 5.98 -24.17 -0.74
N ASP A 521 5.30 -25.30 -0.94
CA ASP A 521 4.70 -26.06 0.18
C ASP A 521 5.62 -27.04 0.93
N ALA A 522 6.91 -27.08 0.60
CA ALA A 522 7.92 -27.84 1.35
C ALA A 522 9.05 -26.91 1.83
N PRO A 523 9.18 -26.64 3.15
CA PRO A 523 10.28 -25.87 3.74
C PRO A 523 11.68 -26.34 3.33
N ASP A 524 11.80 -27.65 3.10
CA ASP A 524 13.05 -28.32 2.75
C ASP A 524 13.22 -28.55 1.23
N ASN A 525 12.40 -27.93 0.37
CA ASN A 525 12.57 -28.07 -1.09
C ASN A 525 13.89 -27.42 -1.55
N PRO A 526 14.90 -28.21 -1.99
CA PRO A 526 16.21 -27.67 -2.36
C PRO A 526 16.18 -26.81 -3.63
N ARG A 527 15.07 -26.81 -4.39
CA ARG A 527 14.88 -26.02 -5.62
C ARG A 527 14.07 -24.74 -5.42
N ARG A 528 13.56 -24.46 -4.21
CA ARG A 528 12.71 -23.27 -3.93
C ARG A 528 13.39 -21.97 -4.40
N TYR A 529 14.65 -21.77 -4.02
CA TYR A 529 15.41 -20.57 -4.40
C TYR A 529 15.73 -20.52 -5.90
N SER A 530 16.11 -21.65 -6.53
CA SER A 530 16.41 -21.64 -7.98
C SER A 530 15.17 -21.39 -8.83
N GLN A 531 14.00 -21.86 -8.41
CA GLN A 531 12.72 -21.57 -9.07
C GLN A 531 12.28 -20.12 -8.86
N TRP A 532 12.34 -19.61 -7.62
CA TRP A 532 12.12 -18.19 -7.35
C TRP A 532 13.02 -17.31 -8.22
N ARG A 533 14.31 -17.63 -8.30
CA ARG A 533 15.27 -16.86 -9.11
C ARG A 533 14.96 -16.94 -10.61
N ALA A 534 14.59 -18.12 -11.12
CA ALA A 534 14.17 -18.28 -12.50
C ALA A 534 12.88 -17.50 -12.82
N TRP A 535 11.91 -17.48 -11.90
CA TRP A 535 10.71 -16.66 -12.04
C TRP A 535 11.03 -15.17 -12.07
N GLN A 536 11.87 -14.69 -11.13
CA GLN A 536 12.36 -13.31 -11.11
C GLN A 536 13.06 -12.92 -12.41
N ASP A 537 13.95 -13.77 -12.95
CA ASP A 537 14.58 -13.55 -14.25
C ASP A 537 13.54 -13.44 -15.40
N ILE A 538 12.51 -14.28 -15.41
CA ILE A 538 11.43 -14.27 -16.41
C ILE A 538 10.65 -12.95 -16.36
N ILE A 539 10.17 -12.54 -15.19
CA ILE A 539 9.36 -11.31 -15.05
C ILE A 539 10.20 -10.05 -15.34
N LYS A 540 11.49 -10.02 -14.96
CA LYS A 540 12.45 -8.98 -15.36
C LYS A 540 12.59 -8.88 -16.87
N ALA A 541 12.75 -10.02 -17.54
CA ALA A 541 12.91 -10.07 -18.99
C ALA A 541 11.61 -9.76 -19.77
N LEU A 542 10.44 -9.97 -19.18
CA LEU A 542 9.15 -9.50 -19.69
C LEU A 542 8.99 -8.00 -19.51
N ARG A 543 9.18 -7.48 -18.30
CA ARG A 543 9.10 -6.05 -17.94
C ARG A 543 10.01 -5.19 -18.83
N LYS A 544 11.21 -5.69 -19.14
CA LYS A 544 12.17 -5.03 -20.03
C LYS A 544 11.70 -4.92 -21.49
N GLU A 545 10.93 -5.88 -21.99
CA GLU A 545 10.42 -5.89 -23.38
C GLU A 545 9.05 -5.21 -23.49
N PHE A 546 8.24 -5.34 -22.45
CA PHE A 546 6.91 -4.76 -22.33
C PHE A 546 6.85 -3.90 -21.05
N PRO A 547 7.33 -2.64 -21.06
CA PRO A 547 7.34 -1.80 -19.87
C PRO A 547 5.95 -1.67 -19.22
N ASP A 548 4.92 -1.48 -20.05
CA ASP A 548 3.53 -1.28 -19.66
C ASP A 548 2.78 -2.56 -19.24
N ILE A 549 3.48 -3.69 -19.07
CA ILE A 549 2.85 -4.98 -18.72
C ILE A 549 2.20 -4.93 -17.33
N ILE A 550 1.04 -5.55 -17.16
CA ILE A 550 0.48 -5.83 -15.83
C ILE A 550 0.81 -7.28 -15.44
N MET A 551 1.22 -7.45 -14.19
CA MET A 551 1.57 -8.73 -13.57
C MET A 551 0.84 -8.78 -12.25
N ASP A 552 -0.26 -9.51 -12.24
CA ASP A 552 -1.05 -9.84 -11.07
C ASP A 552 -0.53 -11.17 -10.51
N HIS A 553 0.11 -11.15 -9.34
CA HIS A 553 0.76 -12.32 -8.76
C HIS A 553 -0.10 -12.97 -7.66
N ARG A 554 -0.59 -14.18 -7.92
CA ARG A 554 -1.40 -15.01 -7.01
C ARG A 554 -0.62 -16.22 -6.49
N SER A 555 -1.15 -16.78 -5.41
CA SER A 555 -0.58 -17.81 -4.53
C SER A 555 0.88 -17.59 -4.15
N SER A 556 1.06 -17.36 -2.85
CA SER A 556 2.34 -17.33 -2.13
C SER A 556 3.24 -16.11 -2.35
N ALA A 557 3.11 -15.33 -3.44
CA ALA A 557 3.93 -14.13 -3.67
C ALA A 557 3.95 -13.18 -2.46
N HIS A 558 2.76 -12.91 -1.91
CA HIS A 558 2.54 -12.07 -0.72
C HIS A 558 3.34 -12.51 0.53
N LYS A 559 3.75 -13.78 0.61
CA LYS A 559 4.37 -14.35 1.81
C LYS A 559 5.84 -13.96 1.97
N TRP A 560 6.47 -13.30 1.00
CA TRP A 560 7.94 -13.18 0.93
C TRP A 560 8.48 -11.75 0.94
N GLY A 561 7.62 -10.76 1.13
CA GLY A 561 8.02 -9.38 1.36
C GLY A 561 8.51 -8.63 0.11
N PRO A 562 8.98 -7.38 0.31
CA PRO A 562 9.08 -6.38 -0.75
C PRO A 562 10.07 -6.73 -1.86
N TRP A 563 11.10 -7.52 -1.56
CA TRP A 563 12.09 -7.95 -2.56
C TRP A 563 11.54 -8.98 -3.56
N HIS A 564 10.45 -9.66 -3.23
CA HIS A 564 9.73 -10.51 -4.19
C HIS A 564 9.06 -9.68 -5.30
N GLN A 565 8.66 -8.44 -4.97
CA GLN A 565 7.71 -7.64 -5.73
C GLN A 565 8.35 -6.67 -6.74
N LEU A 566 9.69 -6.61 -6.82
CA LEU A 566 10.40 -5.54 -7.55
C LEU A 566 9.95 -5.37 -9.01
N SER A 567 9.78 -6.49 -9.71
CA SER A 567 9.41 -6.56 -11.13
C SER A 567 7.92 -6.85 -11.37
N GLY A 568 7.17 -7.16 -10.31
CA GLY A 568 5.72 -7.36 -10.35
C GLY A 568 4.94 -6.05 -10.45
N SER A 569 3.61 -6.12 -10.44
CA SER A 569 2.76 -4.92 -10.42
C SER A 569 2.15 -4.73 -9.04
N TYR A 570 1.52 -5.78 -8.53
CA TYR A 570 1.05 -5.98 -7.15
C TYR A 570 0.92 -7.50 -6.89
N ASP A 571 0.69 -7.89 -5.64
CA ASP A 571 0.52 -9.29 -5.20
C ASP A 571 -0.93 -9.58 -4.74
N GLU A 572 -1.21 -10.84 -4.38
CA GLU A 572 -2.48 -11.37 -3.86
C GLU A 572 -3.14 -10.52 -2.75
N PRO A 573 -4.31 -9.87 -3.00
CA PRO A 573 -4.87 -8.85 -2.11
C PRO A 573 -5.21 -9.23 -0.67
N LEU A 574 -5.78 -10.41 -0.44
CA LEU A 574 -6.25 -10.83 0.89
C LEU A 574 -5.25 -11.75 1.61
N SER A 575 -3.99 -11.80 1.16
CA SER A 575 -2.97 -12.71 1.70
C SER A 575 -3.38 -14.20 1.60
N GLY A 576 -4.13 -14.53 0.55
CA GLY A 576 -4.70 -15.84 0.27
C GLY A 576 -5.84 -15.71 -0.74
N ASP A 577 -6.25 -16.87 -1.28
CA ASP A 577 -7.38 -17.02 -2.19
C ASP A 577 -8.63 -16.29 -1.67
N GLU A 578 -9.26 -15.51 -2.53
CA GLU A 578 -10.13 -14.40 -2.13
C GLU A 578 -11.57 -14.82 -1.80
N ASN A 579 -11.83 -16.13 -1.74
CA ASN A 579 -13.12 -16.71 -1.36
C ASN A 579 -13.48 -16.36 0.11
N PRO A 580 -14.76 -16.08 0.41
CA PRO A 580 -15.24 -15.92 1.78
C PRO A 580 -14.91 -17.08 2.71
N GLU A 581 -14.89 -18.31 2.20
CA GLU A 581 -14.50 -19.51 2.96
C GLU A 581 -13.00 -19.55 3.30
N THR A 582 -12.17 -18.82 2.54
CA THR A 582 -10.72 -18.77 2.68
C THR A 582 -10.24 -17.64 3.58
N TYR A 583 -10.88 -16.47 3.60
CA TYR A 583 -10.53 -15.39 4.54
C TYR A 583 -11.40 -15.38 5.81
N GLY A 584 -12.66 -15.82 5.74
CA GLY A 584 -13.58 -15.89 6.88
C GLY A 584 -14.17 -14.54 7.28
N VAL A 585 -14.50 -14.38 8.57
CA VAL A 585 -15.12 -13.16 9.11
C VAL A 585 -14.23 -12.55 10.19
N PRO A 586 -13.27 -11.65 9.85
CA PRO A 586 -12.42 -11.00 10.85
C PRO A 586 -13.18 -10.01 11.73
N ILE A 587 -14.19 -9.36 11.16
CA ILE A 587 -15.15 -8.49 11.84
C ILE A 587 -16.54 -8.83 11.31
N ALA A 588 -17.51 -8.95 12.21
CA ALA A 588 -18.85 -9.42 11.87
C ALA A 588 -19.73 -8.30 11.30
N SER A 589 -20.29 -8.54 10.11
CA SER A 589 -21.21 -7.64 9.41
C SER A 589 -22.22 -8.45 8.60
N LEU A 590 -23.42 -7.91 8.34
CA LEU A 590 -24.37 -8.52 7.40
C LEU A 590 -24.14 -8.09 5.94
N SER A 591 -23.17 -7.19 5.70
CA SER A 591 -22.64 -6.84 4.39
C SER A 591 -21.35 -7.61 4.13
N THR A 592 -21.27 -8.35 3.02
CA THR A 592 -20.06 -9.10 2.63
C THR A 592 -18.94 -8.17 2.17
N ASP A 593 -19.29 -7.06 1.50
CA ASP A 593 -18.33 -6.03 1.09
C ASP A 593 -17.67 -5.34 2.29
N HIS A 594 -18.39 -5.20 3.43
CA HIS A 594 -17.79 -4.74 4.68
C HIS A 594 -16.80 -5.77 5.25
N VAL A 595 -17.16 -7.06 5.30
CA VAL A 595 -16.25 -8.12 5.81
C VAL A 595 -14.98 -8.21 4.96
N ALA A 596 -15.11 -8.16 3.64
CA ALA A 596 -14.00 -8.13 2.69
C ALA A 596 -13.12 -6.87 2.85
N ALA A 597 -13.74 -5.70 3.00
CA ALA A 597 -13.04 -4.44 3.22
C ALA A 597 -12.26 -4.41 4.54
N ASP A 598 -12.83 -4.97 5.61
CA ASP A 598 -12.17 -5.09 6.92
C ASP A 598 -10.97 -6.04 6.84
N MET A 599 -11.12 -7.16 6.14
CA MET A 599 -10.02 -8.09 5.86
C MET A 599 -8.90 -7.43 5.07
N LEU A 600 -9.22 -6.71 3.98
CA LEU A 600 -8.24 -5.97 3.18
C LEU A 600 -7.44 -5.01 4.05
N ARG A 601 -8.11 -4.22 4.92
CA ARG A 601 -7.44 -3.22 5.75
C ARG A 601 -6.54 -3.85 6.81
N GLN A 602 -6.92 -5.01 7.39
CA GLN A 602 -6.01 -5.79 8.25
C GLN A 602 -4.80 -6.35 7.49
N VAL A 603 -4.99 -6.82 6.25
CA VAL A 603 -3.90 -7.37 5.41
C VAL A 603 -2.96 -6.26 4.93
N ASN A 604 -3.50 -5.11 4.52
CA ASN A 604 -2.71 -3.95 4.08
C ASN A 604 -1.94 -3.30 5.22
N TYR A 605 -2.47 -3.31 6.46
CA TYR A 605 -1.68 -2.97 7.65
C TYR A 605 -0.48 -3.92 7.80
N LYS A 606 -0.67 -5.24 7.60
CA LYS A 606 0.42 -6.23 7.66
C LYS A 606 1.47 -6.00 6.57
N TYR A 607 1.07 -5.76 5.32
CA TYR A 607 2.00 -5.40 4.24
C TYR A 607 2.79 -4.11 4.58
N ALA A 608 2.11 -3.07 5.03
CA ALA A 608 2.72 -1.77 5.30
C ALA A 608 3.63 -1.73 6.54
N ALA A 609 3.25 -2.40 7.64
CA ALA A 609 3.90 -2.28 8.94
C ALA A 609 4.75 -3.49 9.37
N PHE A 610 4.48 -4.70 8.86
CA PHE A 610 5.25 -5.91 9.18
C PHE A 610 6.15 -6.38 8.03
N GLN A 611 5.74 -6.21 6.78
CA GLN A 611 6.61 -6.52 5.63
C GLN A 611 7.34 -5.32 5.03
N LEU A 612 6.95 -4.09 5.38
CA LEU A 612 7.53 -2.86 4.81
C LEU A 612 7.41 -2.80 3.28
N ILE A 613 6.28 -3.26 2.76
CA ILE A 613 5.93 -3.10 1.34
C ILE A 613 5.63 -1.61 1.08
N PRO A 614 6.26 -0.97 0.08
CA PRO A 614 5.92 0.38 -0.35
C PRO A 614 4.46 0.49 -0.81
N ALA A 615 3.79 1.62 -0.57
CA ALA A 615 2.38 1.83 -0.92
C ALA A 615 2.06 1.50 -2.39
N VAL A 616 2.98 1.84 -3.29
CA VAL A 616 2.92 1.53 -4.74
C VAL A 616 2.85 0.03 -5.08
N ARG A 617 3.14 -0.87 -4.12
CA ARG A 617 3.02 -2.33 -4.26
C ARG A 617 1.92 -2.97 -3.41
N ILE A 618 1.34 -2.25 -2.46
CA ILE A 618 0.24 -2.77 -1.64
C ILE A 618 -0.97 -3.02 -2.57
N PRO A 619 -1.52 -4.24 -2.60
CA PRO A 619 -2.67 -4.56 -3.44
C PRO A 619 -3.98 -4.05 -2.84
N GLY A 620 -4.90 -3.69 -3.73
CA GLY A 620 -6.27 -3.35 -3.37
C GLY A 620 -7.21 -4.55 -3.52
N PHE A 621 -8.43 -4.42 -2.98
CA PHE A 621 -9.53 -5.36 -3.13
C PHE A 621 -10.86 -4.61 -2.97
N MET A 622 -11.54 -4.29 -4.06
CA MET A 622 -12.88 -3.72 -4.05
C MET A 622 -13.91 -4.83 -4.23
N PHE A 623 -15.00 -4.70 -3.47
CA PHE A 623 -16.13 -5.62 -3.40
C PHE A 623 -15.72 -6.96 -2.74
N HIS A 624 -16.30 -8.09 -3.17
CA HIS A 624 -15.98 -9.43 -2.69
C HIS A 624 -15.85 -10.40 -3.86
N GLN A 625 -15.32 -11.60 -3.59
CA GLN A 625 -15.45 -12.74 -4.50
C GLN A 625 -16.79 -13.46 -4.25
N THR A 626 -17.53 -13.70 -5.32
CA THR A 626 -18.71 -14.59 -5.31
C THR A 626 -18.29 -16.03 -5.00
N GLU A 627 -19.07 -16.69 -4.15
CA GLU A 627 -18.79 -18.06 -3.72
C GLU A 627 -18.69 -19.06 -4.90
N ARG A 628 -17.80 -20.04 -4.77
CA ARG A 628 -17.58 -21.09 -5.78
C ARG A 628 -18.48 -22.32 -5.59
N THR A 629 -19.61 -22.20 -4.88
CA THR A 629 -20.60 -23.29 -4.70
C THR A 629 -21.94 -22.98 -5.37
N ALA A 630 -22.90 -23.90 -5.32
CA ALA A 630 -24.30 -23.58 -5.56
C ALA A 630 -24.97 -23.10 -4.28
N ASP A 631 -26.12 -22.43 -4.38
CA ASP A 631 -26.97 -21.87 -3.30
C ASP A 631 -27.24 -22.77 -2.08
N ASN A 632 -26.99 -24.08 -2.17
CA ASN A 632 -27.17 -25.06 -1.11
C ASN A 632 -25.85 -25.59 -0.52
N GLY A 633 -24.71 -24.96 -0.85
CA GLY A 633 -23.37 -25.35 -0.44
C GLY A 633 -22.84 -26.63 -1.08
N THR A 634 -23.60 -27.24 -2.00
CA THR A 634 -23.18 -28.46 -2.71
C THR A 634 -22.52 -28.12 -4.04
N SER A 635 -21.83 -29.11 -4.61
CA SER A 635 -21.15 -28.99 -5.91
C SER A 635 -20.25 -27.75 -5.97
N PRO A 636 -19.22 -27.65 -5.12
CA PRO A 636 -18.15 -26.67 -5.35
C PRO A 636 -17.63 -26.87 -6.77
N CYS A 637 -17.35 -25.79 -7.49
CA CYS A 637 -17.15 -25.80 -8.95
C CYS A 637 -15.82 -26.42 -9.43
N PHE A 638 -15.25 -27.30 -8.63
CA PHE A 638 -14.09 -28.12 -8.92
C PHE A 638 -14.53 -29.55 -9.29
N TYR A 639 -13.63 -30.31 -9.93
CA TYR A 639 -13.80 -31.75 -10.24
C TYR A 639 -14.81 -32.08 -11.38
N GLU A 640 -15.68 -33.08 -11.18
CA GLU A 640 -16.33 -33.87 -12.23
C GLU A 640 -17.54 -33.22 -12.91
N LYS A 641 -18.04 -32.09 -12.40
CA LYS A 641 -19.24 -31.41 -12.92
C LYS A 641 -18.98 -29.92 -13.06
N PRO A 642 -18.94 -29.37 -14.28
CA PRO A 642 -18.83 -27.92 -14.45
C PRO A 642 -20.09 -27.21 -13.96
N CYS A 643 -19.90 -26.17 -13.16
CA CYS A 643 -20.96 -25.24 -12.76
C CYS A 643 -21.32 -24.29 -13.90
N PHE A 644 -22.62 -24.04 -14.10
CA PHE A 644 -23.11 -23.02 -15.03
C PHE A 644 -24.12 -22.13 -14.33
N ASN A 645 -23.83 -20.83 -14.29
CA ASN A 645 -24.70 -19.77 -13.80
C ASN A 645 -25.11 -19.94 -12.33
N ASN A 646 -24.22 -20.49 -11.49
CA ASN A 646 -24.35 -20.35 -10.05
C ASN A 646 -24.03 -18.90 -9.67
N ASN A 647 -24.80 -18.34 -8.73
CA ASN A 647 -24.56 -17.02 -8.13
C ASN A 647 -24.27 -15.90 -9.15
N THR A 648 -25.03 -15.84 -10.25
CA THR A 648 -24.94 -14.75 -11.24
C THR A 648 -25.34 -13.38 -10.71
N ARG A 649 -25.93 -13.34 -9.51
CA ARG A 649 -26.21 -12.16 -8.70
C ARG A 649 -25.62 -12.37 -7.33
N ASP A 650 -24.83 -11.41 -6.89
CA ASP A 650 -24.21 -11.40 -5.55
C ASP A 650 -23.81 -9.98 -5.09
N PHE A 651 -24.00 -8.94 -5.92
CA PHE A 651 -23.46 -7.60 -5.64
C PHE A 651 -24.07 -6.96 -4.39
N ASP A 652 -23.22 -6.52 -3.46
CA ASP A 652 -23.62 -5.86 -2.22
C ASP A 652 -23.86 -4.36 -2.44
N LEU A 653 -25.07 -4.01 -2.88
CA LEU A 653 -25.44 -2.63 -3.22
C LEU A 653 -25.27 -1.63 -2.07
N LEU A 654 -25.19 -2.09 -0.82
CA LEU A 654 -25.09 -1.22 0.36
C LEU A 654 -23.68 -1.16 0.95
N GLY A 655 -22.91 -2.25 0.85
CA GLY A 655 -21.52 -2.31 1.32
C GLY A 655 -20.48 -1.75 0.34
N TYR A 656 -20.79 -1.69 -0.96
CA TYR A 656 -19.79 -1.37 -1.99
C TYR A 656 -19.08 -0.03 -1.78
N LYS A 657 -19.77 0.99 -1.27
CA LYS A 657 -19.20 2.32 -1.00
C LYS A 657 -18.11 2.25 0.06
N TYR A 658 -18.33 1.47 1.11
CA TYR A 658 -17.35 1.23 2.17
C TYR A 658 -16.11 0.51 1.63
N SER A 659 -16.32 -0.50 0.77
CA SER A 659 -15.23 -1.26 0.14
C SER A 659 -14.37 -0.39 -0.80
N VAL A 660 -14.99 0.44 -1.66
CA VAL A 660 -14.26 1.39 -2.54
C VAL A 660 -13.36 2.33 -1.74
N ILE A 661 -13.87 2.94 -0.66
CA ILE A 661 -13.07 3.87 0.17
C ILE A 661 -12.00 3.12 0.97
N SER A 662 -12.29 1.91 1.45
CA SER A 662 -11.34 1.04 2.16
C SER A 662 -10.15 0.64 1.28
N ASN A 663 -10.42 0.28 0.04
CA ASN A 663 -9.41 0.04 -0.97
C ASN A 663 -8.57 1.31 -1.21
N ILE A 664 -9.20 2.45 -1.50
CA ILE A 664 -8.47 3.67 -1.87
C ILE A 664 -7.59 4.16 -0.72
N GLY A 665 -8.10 4.13 0.51
CA GLY A 665 -7.36 4.56 1.69
C GLY A 665 -6.15 3.68 2.01
N THR A 666 -6.16 2.39 1.66
CA THR A 666 -5.03 1.48 1.99
C THR A 666 -4.15 1.09 0.79
N ALA A 667 -4.68 1.18 -0.43
CA ALA A 667 -4.06 0.65 -1.65
C ALA A 667 -4.48 1.40 -2.95
N GLY A 668 -4.84 2.69 -2.88
CA GLY A 668 -5.39 3.44 -4.02
C GLY A 668 -4.53 3.53 -5.29
N LEU A 669 -3.27 3.08 -5.28
CA LEU A 669 -2.42 2.94 -6.48
C LEU A 669 -2.65 1.64 -7.27
N ASN A 670 -3.26 0.62 -6.64
CA ASN A 670 -3.50 -0.72 -7.19
C ASN A 670 -4.95 -1.13 -6.93
N ASN A 671 -5.89 -0.52 -7.66
CA ASN A 671 -7.31 -0.77 -7.52
C ASN A 671 -7.68 -2.08 -8.23
N VAL A 672 -7.85 -3.13 -7.45
CA VAL A 672 -8.33 -4.43 -7.91
C VAL A 672 -9.83 -4.51 -7.61
N LEU A 673 -10.64 -4.91 -8.60
CA LEU A 673 -12.08 -5.05 -8.48
C LEU A 673 -12.46 -6.52 -8.64
N CYS A 674 -13.44 -6.96 -7.85
CA CYS A 674 -14.03 -8.29 -7.84
C CYS A 674 -15.56 -8.15 -8.00
N MET A 675 -16.33 -9.23 -8.18
CA MET A 675 -17.80 -9.25 -8.37
C MET A 675 -18.47 -7.93 -8.83
N ILE A 676 -18.47 -7.62 -10.14
CA ILE A 676 -19.17 -6.44 -10.67
C ILE A 676 -20.58 -6.78 -11.20
N PRO A 677 -21.57 -5.87 -11.09
CA PRO A 677 -22.95 -6.15 -11.46
C PRO A 677 -23.12 -6.14 -13.00
N ALA A 678 -22.75 -7.25 -13.64
CA ALA A 678 -22.73 -7.38 -15.10
C ALA A 678 -23.17 -8.76 -15.64
N ARG A 679 -23.04 -9.82 -14.83
CA ARG A 679 -23.41 -11.18 -15.22
C ARG A 679 -24.91 -11.35 -15.41
N ASP A 680 -25.74 -11.07 -14.40
CA ASP A 680 -27.19 -10.98 -14.60
C ASP A 680 -27.55 -9.75 -15.46
N PHE A 681 -28.51 -9.94 -16.38
CA PHE A 681 -28.93 -8.89 -17.31
C PHE A 681 -29.76 -7.78 -16.65
N LYS A 682 -30.61 -8.11 -15.66
CA LYS A 682 -31.38 -7.12 -14.91
C LYS A 682 -30.45 -6.28 -14.06
N GLU A 683 -29.51 -6.90 -13.33
CA GLU A 683 -28.49 -6.17 -12.56
C GLU A 683 -27.68 -5.25 -13.47
N TYR A 684 -27.15 -5.76 -14.60
CA TYR A 684 -26.46 -4.94 -15.58
C TYR A 684 -27.26 -3.71 -16.04
N SER A 685 -28.55 -3.91 -16.34
CA SER A 685 -29.42 -2.90 -16.95
C SER A 685 -30.01 -1.89 -15.96
N LEU A 686 -30.18 -2.27 -14.70
CA LEU A 686 -30.86 -1.49 -13.66
C LEU A 686 -29.91 -0.90 -12.62
N PHE A 687 -28.62 -1.30 -12.61
CA PHE A 687 -27.65 -0.77 -11.65
C PHE A 687 -27.62 0.78 -11.67
N PRO A 688 -27.73 1.45 -10.51
CA PRO A 688 -27.92 2.89 -10.48
C PRO A 688 -26.76 3.69 -11.09
N LYS A 689 -27.07 4.84 -11.68
CA LYS A 689 -26.10 5.66 -12.42
C LYS A 689 -25.22 6.48 -11.49
N GLU A 690 -25.79 6.86 -10.35
CA GLU A 690 -25.13 7.47 -9.20
C GLU A 690 -24.05 6.55 -8.63
N ASP A 691 -24.28 5.23 -8.59
CA ASP A 691 -23.30 4.26 -8.10
C ASP A 691 -22.18 4.01 -9.12
N LEU A 692 -22.51 3.90 -10.41
CA LEU A 692 -21.51 3.97 -11.49
C LEU A 692 -20.66 5.25 -11.41
N HIS A 693 -21.30 6.39 -11.17
CA HIS A 693 -20.62 7.67 -11.05
C HIS A 693 -19.74 7.72 -9.80
N PHE A 694 -20.18 7.17 -8.67
CA PHE A 694 -19.40 7.09 -7.45
C PHE A 694 -18.09 6.33 -7.66
N ILE A 695 -18.18 5.10 -8.18
CA ILE A 695 -16.99 4.24 -8.40
C ILE A 695 -16.05 4.92 -9.42
N SER A 696 -16.57 5.36 -10.56
CA SER A 696 -15.74 6.00 -11.61
C SER A 696 -15.20 7.38 -11.23
N LYS A 697 -15.85 8.13 -10.32
CA LYS A 697 -15.31 9.36 -9.72
C LYS A 697 -14.10 9.03 -8.85
N TRP A 698 -14.23 8.04 -7.97
CA TRP A 698 -13.16 7.65 -7.04
C TRP A 698 -11.96 7.00 -7.75
N LEU A 699 -12.20 6.15 -8.76
CA LEU A 699 -11.14 5.61 -9.62
C LEU A 699 -10.45 6.64 -10.53
N ARG A 700 -11.02 7.85 -10.68
CA ARG A 700 -10.35 9.01 -11.29
C ARG A 700 -9.60 9.84 -10.25
N TRP A 701 -10.20 10.01 -9.08
CA TRP A 701 -9.58 10.70 -7.94
C TRP A 701 -8.23 10.05 -7.58
N THR A 702 -8.08 8.72 -7.69
CA THR A 702 -6.79 8.04 -7.48
C THR A 702 -5.72 8.44 -8.50
N ASP A 703 -6.07 8.66 -9.78
CA ASP A 703 -5.11 9.16 -10.79
C ASP A 703 -4.73 10.63 -10.53
N GLU A 704 -5.68 11.43 -10.07
CA GLU A 704 -5.47 12.86 -9.77
C GLU A 704 -4.57 13.07 -8.53
N HIS A 705 -4.43 12.07 -7.65
CA HIS A 705 -3.74 12.18 -6.36
C HIS A 705 -2.60 11.16 -6.15
N ILE A 706 -2.03 10.61 -7.23
CA ILE A 706 -0.93 9.61 -7.19
C ILE A 706 0.21 10.01 -6.23
N SER A 707 0.67 11.27 -6.27
CA SER A 707 1.78 11.77 -5.45
C SER A 707 1.53 11.73 -3.94
N TYR A 708 0.26 11.74 -3.53
CA TYR A 708 -0.13 11.55 -2.13
C TYR A 708 -0.21 10.05 -1.80
N LEU A 709 -0.82 9.26 -2.68
CA LEU A 709 -1.04 7.83 -2.50
C LEU A 709 0.25 6.99 -2.55
N GLU A 710 1.31 7.48 -3.18
CA GLU A 710 2.67 6.90 -3.08
C GLU A 710 3.23 6.90 -1.65
N ASN A 711 2.69 7.78 -0.79
CA ASN A 711 3.07 7.95 0.60
C ASN A 711 2.01 7.43 1.58
N THR A 712 1.04 6.61 1.14
CA THR A 712 0.05 6.00 2.03
C THR A 712 0.71 5.13 3.11
N VAL A 713 0.40 5.43 4.37
CA VAL A 713 0.87 4.70 5.57
C VAL A 713 -0.26 4.53 6.57
N PRO A 714 -0.29 3.45 7.40
CA PRO A 714 -1.14 3.41 8.58
C PRO A 714 -0.82 4.59 9.51
N ILE A 715 -1.84 5.19 10.14
CA ILE A 715 -1.61 6.23 11.16
C ILE A 715 -0.99 5.56 12.38
N ALA A 716 0.19 6.01 12.79
CA ALA A 716 1.01 5.26 13.76
C ALA A 716 0.40 5.16 15.17
N THR A 717 -0.55 6.03 15.50
CA THR A 717 -1.29 6.02 16.78
C THR A 717 -2.62 5.25 16.71
N LEU A 718 -2.97 4.67 15.57
CA LEU A 718 -4.17 3.84 15.39
C LEU A 718 -3.79 2.37 15.22
N ASP A 719 -4.71 1.49 15.61
CA ASP A 719 -4.57 0.05 15.41
C ASP A 719 -4.98 -0.35 13.97
N MET A 720 -4.75 -1.60 13.59
CA MET A 720 -5.39 -2.21 12.42
C MET A 720 -6.91 -2.37 12.63
N ALA A 721 -7.68 -2.49 11.55
CA ALA A 721 -9.14 -2.67 11.60
C ALA A 721 -9.56 -3.77 12.58
N ASN A 722 -10.33 -3.39 13.60
CA ASN A 722 -10.72 -4.25 14.72
C ASN A 722 -11.99 -3.73 15.41
N LEU A 723 -12.71 -4.61 16.12
CA LEU A 723 -13.83 -4.21 16.96
C LEU A 723 -13.37 -3.41 18.19
N GLY A 724 -14.10 -2.36 18.52
CA GLY A 724 -13.84 -1.43 19.62
C GLY A 724 -12.91 -0.26 19.27
N SER A 725 -12.44 -0.14 18.04
CA SER A 725 -11.50 0.91 17.61
C SER A 725 -11.84 1.53 16.25
N VAL A 726 -11.30 2.72 16.00
CA VAL A 726 -11.15 3.32 14.66
C VAL A 726 -9.76 3.00 14.16
N ASP A 727 -9.65 2.62 12.89
CA ASP A 727 -8.38 2.50 12.19
C ASP A 727 -8.30 3.50 11.02
N GLY A 728 -7.12 3.65 10.44
CA GLY A 728 -6.93 4.59 9.34
C GLY A 728 -5.51 4.70 8.80
N THR A 729 -5.41 5.44 7.71
CA THR A 729 -4.17 5.74 6.99
C THR A 729 -4.03 7.24 6.74
N ALA A 730 -2.79 7.69 6.57
CA ALA A 730 -2.44 9.01 6.09
C ALA A 730 -1.70 8.89 4.75
N ALA A 731 -1.97 9.81 3.83
CA ALA A 731 -1.35 9.91 2.51
C ALA A 731 -0.86 11.35 2.33
N MET A 732 0.32 11.65 2.88
CA MET A 732 0.92 12.99 2.88
C MET A 732 2.03 13.08 1.83
N ALA A 733 2.00 14.13 1.01
CA ALA A 733 3.10 14.48 0.12
C ALA A 733 4.29 15.06 0.90
N SER A 734 5.46 15.16 0.24
CA SER A 734 6.66 15.78 0.81
C SER A 734 6.51 17.28 1.13
N SER A 735 5.41 17.92 0.72
CA SER A 735 5.03 19.26 1.17
C SER A 735 4.36 19.26 2.55
N ASP A 736 4.27 18.13 3.25
CA ASP A 736 3.54 17.91 4.50
C ASP A 736 2.06 18.28 4.39
N GLU A 737 1.39 17.78 3.35
CA GLU A 737 -0.05 17.97 3.14
C GLU A 737 -0.65 16.78 2.37
N GLY A 738 -1.96 16.58 2.45
CA GLY A 738 -2.61 15.45 1.78
C GLY A 738 -3.90 15.01 2.44
N PHE A 739 -4.04 13.69 2.68
CA PHE A 739 -5.32 13.09 3.06
C PHE A 739 -5.20 12.14 4.26
N LEU A 740 -6.28 12.04 5.02
CA LEU A 740 -6.50 11.03 6.06
C LEU A 740 -7.71 10.18 5.66
N PHE A 741 -7.60 8.87 5.76
CA PHE A 741 -8.70 7.92 5.58
C PHE A 741 -8.95 7.23 6.91
N LEU A 742 -10.17 7.38 7.43
CA LEU A 742 -10.58 6.89 8.74
C LEU A 742 -11.77 5.97 8.59
N PHE A 743 -11.81 4.92 9.39
CA PHE A 743 -12.80 3.86 9.26
C PHE A 743 -13.33 3.42 10.61
N ASN A 744 -14.64 3.28 10.72
CA ASN A 744 -15.31 2.69 11.85
C ASN A 744 -15.94 1.37 11.39
N PRO A 745 -15.40 0.19 11.76
CA PRO A 745 -16.03 -1.10 11.47
C PRO A 745 -17.15 -1.47 12.45
N ASN A 746 -17.42 -0.65 13.48
CA ASN A 746 -18.36 -0.95 14.56
C ASN A 746 -19.78 -0.47 14.25
N LEU A 747 -20.79 -1.14 14.83
CA LEU A 747 -22.21 -0.73 14.72
C LEU A 747 -22.60 0.43 15.64
N VAL A 748 -21.64 1.06 16.31
CA VAL A 748 -21.84 2.25 17.16
C VAL A 748 -20.93 3.38 16.68
N PRO A 749 -21.30 4.66 16.86
CA PRO A 749 -20.40 5.77 16.55
C PRO A 749 -19.12 5.69 17.37
N MET A 750 -17.98 5.96 16.74
CA MET A 750 -16.67 5.91 17.38
C MET A 750 -15.94 7.24 17.20
N SER A 751 -15.29 7.73 18.26
CA SER A 751 -14.51 8.97 18.23
C SER A 751 -13.01 8.69 18.32
N VAL A 752 -12.21 9.51 17.64
CA VAL A 752 -10.75 9.39 17.55
C VAL A 752 -10.09 10.77 17.62
N SER A 753 -8.91 10.81 18.24
CA SER A 753 -8.05 11.98 18.37
C SER A 753 -6.78 11.75 17.54
N ILE A 754 -6.51 12.61 16.56
CA ILE A 754 -5.37 12.47 15.64
C ILE A 754 -4.47 13.71 15.76
N VAL A 755 -3.19 13.50 16.06
CA VAL A 755 -2.23 14.61 16.21
C VAL A 755 -1.62 15.00 14.87
N ILE A 756 -1.49 16.30 14.59
CA ILE A 756 -0.87 16.81 13.38
C ILE A 756 0.65 16.85 13.53
N ASP A 757 1.30 15.69 13.34
CA ASP A 757 2.75 15.54 13.38
C ASP A 757 3.23 14.29 12.61
N GLU A 758 4.43 13.80 12.94
CA GLU A 758 5.06 12.61 12.35
C GLU A 758 4.20 11.33 12.42
N SER A 759 3.17 11.26 13.27
CA SER A 759 2.24 10.13 13.36
C SER A 759 1.37 9.96 12.11
N ILE A 760 1.08 11.05 11.40
CA ILE A 760 0.39 11.11 10.11
C ILE A 760 1.33 11.45 8.95
N GLY A 761 2.64 11.48 9.18
CA GLY A 761 3.65 11.76 8.16
C GLY A 761 3.94 13.24 7.89
N ILE A 762 3.61 14.13 8.83
CA ILE A 762 3.99 15.55 8.77
C ILE A 762 5.34 15.77 9.47
N SER A 763 6.27 16.41 8.78
CA SER A 763 7.61 16.71 9.30
C SER A 763 7.60 17.72 10.44
N ASN A 764 8.46 17.48 11.43
CA ASN A 764 8.80 18.45 12.47
C ASN A 764 9.39 19.78 11.94
N SER A 765 9.92 19.82 10.72
CA SER A 765 10.32 21.09 10.08
C SER A 765 9.13 22.01 9.79
N SER A 766 7.94 21.44 9.63
CA SER A 766 6.68 22.18 9.39
C SER A 766 6.02 22.70 10.67
N ARG A 767 6.70 22.76 11.82
CA ARG A 767 6.15 23.30 13.08
C ARG A 767 5.59 24.73 13.00
N GLN A 768 6.08 25.55 12.08
CA GLN A 768 5.57 26.91 11.82
C GLN A 768 4.51 26.97 10.70
N SER A 769 4.26 25.84 10.03
CA SER A 769 3.17 25.72 9.05
C SER A 769 1.83 25.61 9.75
N SER A 770 0.78 25.73 8.95
CA SER A 770 -0.60 25.64 9.40
C SER A 770 -1.47 25.03 8.32
N TRP A 771 -2.56 24.37 8.72
CA TRP A 771 -3.34 23.52 7.84
C TRP A 771 -4.84 23.79 7.95
N VAL A 772 -5.54 23.67 6.82
CA VAL A 772 -7.00 23.64 6.79
C VAL A 772 -7.47 22.21 6.57
N LEU A 773 -8.41 21.80 7.42
CA LEU A 773 -9.10 20.53 7.33
C LEU A 773 -10.39 20.70 6.52
N SER A 774 -10.63 19.81 5.56
CA SER A 774 -11.93 19.61 4.92
C SER A 774 -12.31 18.13 4.97
N GLU A 775 -13.60 17.83 4.95
CA GLU A 775 -14.08 16.46 4.77
C GLU A 775 -14.53 16.28 3.33
N ILE A 776 -13.83 15.43 2.56
CA ILE A 776 -14.20 15.14 1.18
C ILE A 776 -15.24 14.01 1.07
N TYR A 777 -15.35 13.17 2.11
CA TYR A 777 -16.34 12.09 2.21
C TYR A 777 -16.67 11.76 3.68
N PRO A 778 -17.94 11.45 4.02
CA PRO A 778 -19.11 11.38 3.14
C PRO A 778 -19.76 12.73 2.78
N ARG A 779 -19.53 13.81 3.54
CA ARG A 779 -20.35 15.04 3.48
C ARG A 779 -19.89 16.11 2.49
N SER A 780 -18.66 16.03 1.98
CA SER A 780 -18.05 17.06 1.13
C SER A 780 -18.11 18.47 1.76
N LEU A 781 -17.72 18.58 3.04
CA LEU A 781 -17.67 19.81 3.82
C LEU A 781 -16.31 20.51 3.62
N PRO A 782 -16.26 21.69 2.96
CA PRO A 782 -15.02 22.42 2.73
C PRO A 782 -14.63 23.35 3.90
N ASN A 783 -13.34 23.43 4.19
CA ASN A 783 -12.70 24.33 5.17
C ASN A 783 -13.45 24.32 6.51
N VAL A 784 -13.47 23.16 7.16
CA VAL A 784 -14.26 22.85 8.36
C VAL A 784 -13.59 23.36 9.62
N SER A 785 -12.26 23.26 9.69
CA SER A 785 -11.46 23.73 10.82
C SER A 785 -10.02 24.00 10.37
N PHE A 786 -9.24 24.56 11.28
CA PHE A 786 -7.87 24.99 11.08
C PHE A 786 -7.00 24.53 12.25
N TYR A 787 -5.75 24.17 11.97
CA TYR A 787 -4.85 23.57 12.94
C TYR A 787 -3.38 23.95 12.71
N TYR A 788 -2.61 23.95 13.79
CA TYR A 788 -1.14 23.97 13.76
C TYR A 788 -0.53 22.58 14.00
N HIS A 789 0.80 22.51 13.93
CA HIS A 789 1.55 21.30 14.25
C HIS A 789 1.39 20.96 15.73
N SER A 790 1.22 19.67 16.03
CA SER A 790 0.93 19.11 17.36
C SER A 790 -0.47 19.41 17.92
N ASP A 791 -1.35 20.09 17.18
CA ASP A 791 -2.77 20.12 17.51
C ASP A 791 -3.40 18.71 17.34
N ALA A 792 -4.51 18.48 18.05
CA ALA A 792 -5.32 17.28 17.91
C ALA A 792 -6.62 17.56 17.13
N ILE A 793 -6.86 16.78 16.09
CA ILE A 793 -8.13 16.70 15.36
C ILE A 793 -9.02 15.69 16.10
N GLN A 794 -10.17 16.15 16.61
CA GLN A 794 -11.21 15.27 17.14
C GLN A 794 -12.24 14.94 16.05
N VAL A 795 -12.47 13.65 15.80
CA VAL A 795 -13.38 13.17 14.76
C VAL A 795 -14.30 12.09 15.32
N THR A 796 -15.61 12.20 15.07
CA THR A 796 -16.57 11.12 15.30
C THR A 796 -17.03 10.53 13.97
N LEU A 797 -16.88 9.21 13.83
CA LEU A 797 -17.34 8.43 12.70
C LEU A 797 -18.68 7.75 13.05
N GLU A 798 -19.61 7.75 12.10
CA GLU A 798 -20.88 7.01 12.21
C GLU A 798 -20.62 5.48 12.17
N PRO A 799 -21.59 4.65 12.59
CA PRO A 799 -21.50 3.19 12.49
C PRO A 799 -21.11 2.69 11.09
N SER A 800 -20.29 1.65 11.01
CA SER A 800 -19.88 0.93 9.79
C SER A 800 -19.64 1.87 8.59
N SER A 801 -18.88 2.94 8.84
CA SER A 801 -18.68 4.05 7.89
C SER A 801 -17.21 4.38 7.70
N ALA A 802 -16.91 5.01 6.56
CA ALA A 802 -15.61 5.57 6.23
C ALA A 802 -15.71 7.09 6.16
N MET A 803 -14.63 7.78 6.50
CA MET A 803 -14.48 9.22 6.37
C MET A 803 -13.15 9.52 5.68
N VAL A 804 -13.14 10.48 4.76
CA VAL A 804 -11.92 10.96 4.12
C VAL A 804 -11.80 12.46 4.35
N LEU A 805 -10.69 12.85 4.95
CA LEU A 805 -10.35 14.23 5.27
C LEU A 805 -9.18 14.67 4.38
N SER A 806 -9.17 15.93 3.97
CA SER A 806 -8.04 16.58 3.33
C SER A 806 -7.44 17.61 4.27
N LEU A 807 -6.11 17.64 4.37
CA LEU A 807 -5.35 18.51 5.26
C LEU A 807 -4.30 19.26 4.42
N PHE A 808 -4.59 20.49 4.04
CA PHE A 808 -3.79 21.29 3.09
C PHE A 808 -3.14 22.50 3.75
N LYS A 809 -1.89 22.79 3.40
CA LYS A 809 -1.15 23.91 4.01
C LYS A 809 -1.73 25.25 3.61
N GLN A 810 -1.66 26.22 4.53
CA GLN A 810 -2.15 27.57 4.29
C GLN A 810 -1.16 28.67 4.65
N ILE A 811 -1.21 29.74 3.84
CA ILE A 811 -0.37 30.94 3.97
C ILE A 811 -1.14 32.11 4.60
N ASN A 812 -2.48 32.15 4.48
CA ASN A 812 -3.33 33.24 5.00
C ASN A 812 -4.62 32.70 5.65
N VAL A 813 -4.52 32.34 6.93
CA VAL A 813 -5.58 31.67 7.71
C VAL A 813 -6.93 32.42 7.73
N THR A 814 -6.89 33.75 7.88
CA THR A 814 -8.07 34.55 8.24
C THR A 814 -9.08 34.78 7.10
N LYS A 815 -8.71 34.55 5.84
CA LYS A 815 -9.60 34.84 4.68
C LYS A 815 -10.40 33.66 4.17
N ASP A 816 -9.87 32.44 4.31
CA ASP A 816 -10.42 31.27 3.62
C ASP A 816 -11.46 30.52 4.48
N PHE A 817 -11.54 30.81 5.78
CA PHE A 817 -12.55 30.27 6.67
C PHE A 817 -13.90 31.01 6.55
N ALA A 818 -13.87 32.31 6.25
CA ALA A 818 -15.04 33.14 6.08
C ALA A 818 -15.82 32.84 4.78
N GLY A 819 -17.11 33.21 4.76
CA GLY A 819 -17.96 33.20 3.57
C GLY A 819 -19.04 32.11 3.55
N ALA A 820 -19.73 32.01 2.41
CA ALA A 820 -20.82 31.08 2.19
C ALA A 820 -20.34 29.77 1.56
N ARG A 821 -20.71 28.64 2.17
CA ARG A 821 -20.57 27.29 1.60
C ARG A 821 -21.91 26.85 1.02
N THR A 822 -21.89 26.21 -0.15
CA THR A 822 -23.09 25.78 -0.88
C THR A 822 -22.93 24.36 -1.40
N GLY A 823 -24.02 23.59 -1.42
CA GLY A 823 -24.00 22.18 -1.84
C GLY A 823 -23.48 21.23 -0.75
N VAL A 824 -23.32 21.73 0.48
CA VAL A 824 -22.97 20.93 1.65
C VAL A 824 -24.13 20.02 2.02
N VAL A 825 -23.85 18.79 2.44
CA VAL A 825 -24.87 17.84 2.93
C VAL A 825 -24.48 17.26 4.28
N GLY A 826 -25.47 16.81 5.05
CA GLY A 826 -25.23 16.14 6.33
C GLY A 826 -26.40 15.24 6.74
N PRO A 827 -26.25 14.41 7.78
CA PRO A 827 -27.25 13.43 8.16
C PRO A 827 -28.55 14.09 8.62
N ALA A 828 -29.67 13.74 8.00
CA ALA A 828 -30.97 14.32 8.29
C ALA A 828 -31.39 14.07 9.75
N GLY A 829 -31.83 15.13 10.43
CA GLY A 829 -32.18 15.13 11.85
C GLY A 829 -31.03 15.20 12.83
N LYS A 830 -29.78 15.21 12.37
CA LYS A 830 -28.60 15.24 13.25
C LYS A 830 -27.89 16.58 13.18
N GLU A 831 -27.33 16.95 14.34
CA GLU A 831 -26.32 17.98 14.45
C GLU A 831 -24.94 17.39 14.16
N VAL A 832 -24.22 18.00 13.23
CA VAL A 832 -22.79 17.73 13.03
C VAL A 832 -22.01 18.79 13.80
N SER A 833 -21.09 18.36 14.66
CA SER A 833 -20.21 19.24 15.42
C SER A 833 -18.76 19.06 15.00
N PHE A 834 -18.02 20.16 14.86
CA PHE A 834 -16.59 20.19 14.61
C PHE A 834 -15.88 21.11 15.60
N GLN A 835 -14.72 20.69 16.09
CA GLN A 835 -13.86 21.52 16.93
C GLN A 835 -13.13 22.55 16.07
N LEU A 836 -13.22 23.81 16.46
CA LEU A 836 -12.55 24.95 15.88
C LEU A 836 -11.43 25.39 16.83
N ASN A 837 -10.19 25.02 16.49
CA ASN A 837 -9.03 25.52 17.21
C ASN A 837 -8.77 26.99 16.81
N HIS A 838 -8.27 27.79 17.74
CA HIS A 838 -7.96 29.22 17.55
C HIS A 838 -9.16 30.07 17.04
N PRO A 839 -10.32 30.04 17.72
CA PRO A 839 -11.52 30.75 17.26
C PRO A 839 -11.37 32.27 17.16
N THR A 840 -10.36 32.86 17.81
CA THR A 840 -10.01 34.28 17.67
C THR A 840 -9.54 34.67 16.26
N LEU A 841 -9.17 33.71 15.41
CA LEU A 841 -8.86 33.92 14.00
C LEU A 841 -10.13 33.98 13.12
N ILE A 842 -11.29 33.56 13.65
CA ILE A 842 -12.59 33.72 13.02
C ILE A 842 -13.06 35.15 13.30
N GLY A 843 -12.87 36.04 12.32
CA GLY A 843 -13.27 37.43 12.43
C GLY A 843 -14.80 37.63 12.57
N ASP A 844 -15.25 38.87 12.44
CA ASP A 844 -16.68 39.18 12.41
C ASP A 844 -17.33 38.97 11.02
N GLU A 845 -16.62 38.32 10.11
CA GLU A 845 -17.16 37.92 8.80
C GLU A 845 -18.12 36.73 8.95
N ALA A 846 -19.26 36.82 8.28
CA ALA A 846 -20.35 35.87 8.46
C ALA A 846 -20.09 34.56 7.71
N ILE A 847 -20.05 33.46 8.46
CA ILE A 847 -19.99 32.10 7.92
C ILE A 847 -21.41 31.61 7.68
N SER A 848 -21.66 30.98 6.53
CA SER A 848 -22.95 30.36 6.24
C SER A 848 -22.86 29.04 5.50
N PHE A 849 -23.81 28.15 5.78
CA PHE A 849 -23.96 26.86 5.11
C PHE A 849 -25.32 26.79 4.43
N ASN A 850 -25.31 26.61 3.10
CA ASN A 850 -26.49 26.59 2.23
C ASN A 850 -27.44 27.79 2.44
N GLY A 851 -26.87 28.97 2.75
CA GLY A 851 -27.59 30.22 2.97
C GLY A 851 -27.98 30.50 4.43
N VAL A 852 -27.86 29.54 5.34
CA VAL A 852 -28.07 29.76 6.78
C VAL A 852 -26.81 30.34 7.40
N GLN A 853 -26.93 31.55 7.97
CA GLN A 853 -25.84 32.20 8.72
C GLN A 853 -25.63 31.53 10.07
N CYS A 854 -24.38 31.35 10.47
CA CYS A 854 -24.02 30.78 11.76
C CYS A 854 -24.11 31.84 12.86
N SER A 855 -24.91 31.59 13.90
CA SER A 855 -24.92 32.43 15.11
C SER A 855 -23.60 32.31 15.86
N LYS A 856 -23.03 33.41 16.37
CA LYS A 856 -22.04 33.34 17.45
C LYS A 856 -22.83 33.17 18.76
N GLU A 857 -22.69 32.01 19.40
CA GLU A 857 -23.34 31.67 20.67
C GLU A 857 -22.25 31.54 21.74
N ILE A 858 -22.45 32.14 22.91
CA ILE A 858 -21.58 31.91 24.07
C ILE A 858 -22.12 30.66 24.77
N ASP A 859 -21.27 29.66 24.99
CA ASP A 859 -21.62 28.50 25.80
C ASP A 859 -21.12 28.75 27.25
N ASP A 860 -22.00 28.55 28.23
CA ASP A 860 -21.66 28.76 29.65
C ASP A 860 -20.85 27.57 30.23
N GLY A 861 -20.68 26.50 29.45
CA GLY A 861 -20.00 25.28 29.83
C GLY A 861 -18.52 25.25 29.43
N ARG A 862 -17.64 25.55 30.39
CA ARG A 862 -16.17 25.49 30.21
C ARG A 862 -15.69 24.19 29.56
N ASP A 863 -15.03 24.28 28.40
CA ASP A 863 -13.80 23.53 28.19
C ASP A 863 -12.59 24.36 28.67
N ASP A 864 -11.67 23.73 29.39
CA ASP A 864 -10.52 24.44 29.98
C ASP A 864 -9.46 24.85 28.91
N ASP A 865 -9.73 24.58 27.63
CA ASP A 865 -8.82 24.76 26.48
C ASP A 865 -9.16 25.98 25.60
N GLY A 866 -10.35 26.59 25.75
CA GLY A 866 -10.75 27.82 25.05
C GLY A 866 -11.03 27.61 23.56
N ASN A 867 -11.50 26.43 23.17
CA ASN A 867 -11.83 26.12 21.78
C ASN A 867 -13.27 26.51 21.45
N ALA A 868 -13.60 26.62 20.16
CA ALA A 868 -14.99 26.78 19.72
C ALA A 868 -15.51 25.52 19.05
N LYS A 869 -16.84 25.41 18.92
CA LYS A 869 -17.51 24.29 18.23
C LYS A 869 -18.43 24.83 17.14
N LEU A 870 -18.14 24.48 15.89
CA LEU A 870 -19.05 24.69 14.76
C LEU A 870 -20.11 23.60 14.80
N GLN A 871 -21.37 23.97 14.98
CA GLN A 871 -22.51 23.08 15.02
C GLN A 871 -23.45 23.36 13.84
N ILE A 872 -23.76 22.35 13.03
CA ILE A 872 -24.64 22.46 11.86
C ILE A 872 -25.76 21.42 11.97
N MET A 873 -27.00 21.86 12.03
CA MET A 873 -28.18 21.00 12.03
C MET A 873 -28.70 20.82 10.60
N PHE A 874 -28.86 19.57 10.19
CA PHE A 874 -29.35 19.20 8.86
C PHE A 874 -30.78 18.65 8.94
N GLY A 875 -31.74 19.38 8.37
CA GLY A 875 -33.17 19.05 8.42
C GLY A 875 -33.82 19.27 9.78
N ASP A 876 -35.05 18.78 9.91
CA ASP A 876 -35.88 18.83 11.12
C ASP A 876 -36.05 17.45 11.80
N GLY A 877 -35.46 16.40 11.21
CA GLY A 877 -35.54 15.02 11.67
C GLY A 877 -36.70 14.19 11.11
N SER A 878 -37.64 14.79 10.36
CA SER A 878 -38.81 14.07 9.81
C SER A 878 -38.46 12.92 8.86
N LEU A 879 -37.27 12.96 8.24
CA LEU A 879 -36.73 11.95 7.32
C LEU A 879 -35.41 11.35 7.81
N ALA A 880 -35.15 11.41 9.13
CA ALA A 880 -33.96 10.83 9.72
C ALA A 880 -33.93 9.31 9.52
N VAL A 881 -32.84 8.83 8.92
CA VAL A 881 -32.44 7.41 8.88
C VAL A 881 -30.92 7.41 9.06
N SER A 882 -30.39 6.51 9.89
CA SER A 882 -28.96 6.29 10.03
C SER A 882 -28.59 4.87 9.61
N HIS A 883 -27.37 4.70 9.12
CA HIS A 883 -26.78 3.37 9.01
C HIS A 883 -26.66 2.74 10.41
N ALA A 884 -27.00 1.45 10.53
CA ALA A 884 -27.04 0.70 11.79
C ALA A 884 -27.81 1.40 12.93
N MET A 885 -29.06 1.82 12.71
CA MET A 885 -29.90 2.37 13.79
C MET A 885 -30.12 1.33 14.90
N PRO A 886 -29.87 1.65 16.19
CA PRO A 886 -30.28 0.79 17.29
C PRO A 886 -31.78 0.54 17.24
N LEU A 887 -32.20 -0.71 17.42
CA LEU A 887 -33.62 -1.08 17.32
C LEU A 887 -34.42 -0.45 18.48
N GLY A 888 -33.86 -0.40 19.70
CA GLY A 888 -34.52 0.24 20.84
C GLY A 888 -33.61 1.20 21.61
N ASP A 889 -34.23 2.06 22.42
CA ASP A 889 -33.61 3.23 23.06
C ASP A 889 -32.40 2.93 23.98
N GLN A 890 -32.26 1.69 24.44
CA GLN A 890 -31.21 1.29 25.37
C GLN A 890 -30.31 0.19 24.79
N LEU A 891 -29.04 0.54 24.58
CA LEU A 891 -27.99 -0.44 24.32
C LEU A 891 -27.76 -1.32 25.57
N PRO A 892 -27.35 -2.59 25.40
CA PRO A 892 -27.04 -3.48 26.52
C PRO A 892 -25.89 -2.93 27.38
N SER A 893 -25.93 -3.21 28.68
CA SER A 893 -24.81 -2.93 29.57
C SER A 893 -23.54 -3.65 29.11
N SER A 894 -22.37 -3.00 29.20
CA SER A 894 -21.06 -3.63 28.98
C SER A 894 -20.75 -4.80 29.94
N GLN A 895 -21.55 -4.97 30.99
CA GLN A 895 -21.48 -6.14 31.90
C GLN A 895 -22.42 -7.30 31.50
N ASN A 896 -23.14 -7.18 30.38
CA ASN A 896 -24.00 -8.25 29.86
C ASN A 896 -23.17 -9.50 29.51
N THR A 897 -23.64 -10.67 29.95
CA THR A 897 -23.04 -12.00 29.70
C THR A 897 -24.06 -12.98 29.10
N GLY A 898 -25.03 -12.46 28.35
CA GLY A 898 -26.15 -13.17 27.74
C GLY A 898 -27.33 -13.43 28.69
N GLY A 899 -28.16 -14.43 28.35
CA GLY A 899 -29.45 -14.66 28.99
C GLY A 899 -30.58 -13.80 28.40
N LYS A 900 -31.61 -13.49 29.20
CA LYS A 900 -32.77 -12.73 28.73
C LYS A 900 -32.42 -11.25 28.54
N PHE A 901 -32.67 -10.73 27.33
CA PHE A 901 -32.68 -9.31 27.01
C PHE A 901 -34.08 -8.94 26.51
N SER A 902 -34.55 -7.74 26.82
CA SER A 902 -35.87 -7.25 26.40
C SER A 902 -35.78 -5.77 26.06
N THR A 903 -36.46 -5.35 25.00
CA THR A 903 -36.54 -3.95 24.58
C THR A 903 -37.87 -3.68 23.88
N THR A 904 -38.29 -2.42 23.88
CA THR A 904 -39.41 -1.92 23.06
C THR A 904 -38.81 -1.15 21.88
N PHE A 905 -39.44 -1.24 20.71
CA PHE A 905 -39.00 -0.54 19.52
C PHE A 905 -40.15 -0.04 18.66
N GLU A 906 -39.85 0.98 17.86
CA GLU A 906 -40.68 1.52 16.79
C GLU A 906 -39.79 1.69 15.56
N VAL A 907 -40.28 1.33 14.37
CA VAL A 907 -39.54 1.56 13.11
C VAL A 907 -40.18 2.76 12.41
N PRO A 908 -39.48 3.90 12.28
CA PRO A 908 -40.06 5.10 11.69
C PRO A 908 -40.47 4.92 10.22
N ILE A 909 -41.55 5.58 9.80
CA ILE A 909 -42.00 5.61 8.40
C ILE A 909 -40.91 6.03 7.40
N SER A 910 -39.94 6.86 7.82
CA SER A 910 -38.78 7.27 7.01
C SER A 910 -37.95 6.07 6.52
N VAL A 911 -37.84 5.01 7.33
CA VAL A 911 -37.16 3.76 6.96
C VAL A 911 -37.90 3.06 5.82
N PHE A 912 -39.22 2.91 5.95
CA PHE A 912 -40.05 2.26 4.91
C PHE A 912 -40.08 3.06 3.60
N ILE A 913 -40.04 4.39 3.66
CA ILE A 913 -39.89 5.25 2.48
C ILE A 913 -38.55 4.95 1.78
N GLN A 914 -37.43 4.94 2.50
CA GLN A 914 -36.11 4.64 1.90
C GLN A 914 -36.08 3.26 1.23
N LEU A 915 -36.64 2.22 1.86
CA LEU A 915 -36.69 0.87 1.30
C LEU A 915 -37.56 0.80 0.03
N MET A 916 -38.71 1.48 0.03
CA MET A 916 -39.62 1.56 -1.12
C MET A 916 -39.02 2.35 -2.29
N GLU A 917 -38.33 3.46 -2.01
CA GLU A 917 -37.59 4.22 -3.03
C GLU A 917 -36.49 3.35 -3.66
N ARG A 918 -35.76 2.58 -2.84
CA ARG A 918 -34.72 1.66 -3.31
C ARG A 918 -35.29 0.50 -4.15
N GLU A 919 -36.41 -0.10 -3.74
CA GLU A 919 -37.10 -1.13 -4.53
C GLU A 919 -37.58 -0.61 -5.88
N ASN A 920 -38.10 0.62 -5.93
CA ASN A 920 -38.49 1.27 -7.19
C ASN A 920 -37.29 1.60 -8.10
N ALA A 921 -36.14 1.94 -7.51
CA ALA A 921 -34.91 2.26 -8.24
C ALA A 921 -34.18 1.01 -8.75
N TYR A 922 -34.16 -0.09 -7.97
CA TYR A 922 -33.49 -1.34 -8.29
C TYR A 922 -34.45 -2.55 -8.21
N PRO A 923 -35.47 -2.64 -9.11
CA PRO A 923 -36.52 -3.66 -9.08
C PRO A 923 -36.04 -5.02 -9.62
N ILE A 924 -35.07 -5.62 -8.94
CA ILE A 924 -34.60 -6.99 -9.23
C ILE A 924 -35.59 -8.01 -8.67
N ASP A 925 -35.78 -9.07 -9.45
CA ASP A 925 -36.71 -10.17 -9.16
C ASP A 925 -35.96 -11.27 -8.40
N TRP A 926 -35.82 -11.03 -7.10
CA TRP A 926 -35.02 -11.84 -6.19
C TRP A 926 -35.65 -13.20 -5.92
N GLN A 927 -34.87 -14.26 -6.14
CA GLN A 927 -35.27 -15.65 -5.95
C GLN A 927 -35.28 -16.04 -4.46
N SER A 928 -36.02 -17.09 -4.09
CA SER A 928 -36.12 -17.51 -2.69
C SER A 928 -34.77 -17.87 -2.04
N ALA A 929 -33.83 -18.42 -2.81
CA ALA A 929 -32.48 -18.74 -2.33
C ALA A 929 -31.55 -17.52 -2.24
N GLU A 930 -31.86 -16.41 -2.93
CA GLU A 930 -31.13 -15.14 -2.82
C GLU A 930 -31.38 -14.47 -1.45
N ARG A 931 -32.41 -14.89 -0.71
CA ARG A 931 -32.73 -14.41 0.66
C ARG A 931 -31.77 -14.93 1.75
N PHE A 932 -31.00 -15.98 1.47
CA PHE A 932 -30.01 -16.49 2.43
C PHE A 932 -28.80 -15.55 2.56
N ALA A 933 -28.43 -14.86 1.47
CA ALA A 933 -27.48 -13.76 1.49
C ALA A 933 -28.12 -12.52 2.16
N THR A 934 -27.45 -11.95 3.16
CA THR A 934 -28.01 -10.81 3.92
C THR A 934 -27.82 -9.47 3.22
N TRP A 935 -26.78 -9.35 2.39
CA TRP A 935 -26.45 -8.20 1.55
C TRP A 935 -27.30 -8.06 0.28
N LEU A 936 -27.69 -9.20 -0.32
CA LEU A 936 -28.11 -9.24 -1.73
C LEU A 936 -29.46 -8.58 -2.01
N ILE A 937 -30.35 -8.47 -1.03
CA ILE A 937 -31.70 -7.88 -1.20
C ILE A 937 -31.74 -6.55 -0.44
N PRO A 938 -31.39 -5.42 -1.08
CA PRO A 938 -31.11 -4.17 -0.38
C PRO A 938 -32.38 -3.43 0.06
N GLN A 939 -33.57 -3.83 -0.40
CA GLN A 939 -34.86 -3.34 0.12
C GLN A 939 -35.40 -4.13 1.34
N ARG A 940 -34.67 -5.14 1.81
CA ARG A 940 -35.08 -5.99 2.94
C ARG A 940 -34.62 -5.39 4.28
N LEU A 941 -35.54 -5.18 5.21
CA LEU A 941 -35.25 -4.67 6.55
C LEU A 941 -34.86 -5.82 7.49
N LEU A 942 -33.64 -5.78 8.00
CA LEU A 942 -33.11 -6.79 8.93
C LEU A 942 -32.83 -6.17 10.29
N ALA A 943 -33.13 -6.88 11.36
CA ALA A 943 -32.66 -6.54 12.70
C ALA A 943 -31.50 -7.46 13.09
N TYR A 944 -30.27 -6.94 12.98
CA TYR A 944 -29.04 -7.64 13.28
C TYR A 944 -28.80 -7.71 14.79
N ILE A 945 -28.74 -8.92 15.35
CA ILE A 945 -28.46 -9.18 16.77
C ILE A 945 -26.94 -9.28 16.92
N PHE A 946 -26.28 -8.15 17.18
CA PHE A 946 -24.83 -8.08 17.14
C PHE A 946 -24.17 -8.64 18.40
N ILE A 947 -23.41 -9.71 18.21
CA ILE A 947 -22.55 -10.31 19.23
C ILE A 947 -21.14 -10.36 18.64
N ALA A 948 -20.18 -9.68 19.28
CA ALA A 948 -18.77 -9.71 18.91
C ALA A 948 -18.23 -11.15 19.01
N ASN A 949 -17.53 -11.60 17.96
CA ASN A 949 -17.06 -12.98 17.78
C ASN A 949 -18.21 -14.01 17.93
N PRO A 950 -19.20 -13.99 17.02
CA PRO A 950 -20.34 -14.89 17.09
C PRO A 950 -19.93 -16.33 16.73
N ASP A 951 -20.59 -17.32 17.32
CA ASP A 951 -20.30 -18.75 17.15
C ASP A 951 -21.55 -19.46 16.61
N ASP A 952 -21.38 -20.20 15.51
CA ASP A 952 -22.47 -20.82 14.76
C ASP A 952 -23.06 -22.06 15.46
N SER A 953 -22.42 -22.57 16.51
CA SER A 953 -23.00 -23.58 17.39
C SER A 953 -24.11 -23.01 18.29
N TRP A 954 -24.14 -21.69 18.51
CA TRP A 954 -25.13 -21.07 19.37
C TRP A 954 -26.54 -21.10 18.76
N SER A 955 -27.53 -21.03 19.65
CA SER A 955 -28.96 -20.99 19.31
C SER A 955 -29.64 -19.91 20.13
N LEU A 956 -30.14 -18.90 19.45
CA LEU A 956 -30.93 -17.81 20.04
C LEU A 956 -32.42 -18.13 19.91
N LYS A 957 -33.24 -17.53 20.79
CA LYS A 957 -34.69 -17.52 20.64
C LYS A 957 -35.19 -16.09 20.80
N ALA A 958 -36.16 -15.70 19.98
CA ALA A 958 -36.79 -14.41 20.05
C ALA A 958 -38.30 -14.53 20.27
N LYS A 959 -38.88 -13.52 20.90
CA LYS A 959 -40.33 -13.32 20.96
C LYS A 959 -40.67 -11.88 20.59
N LEU A 960 -41.67 -11.72 19.73
CA LEU A 960 -42.27 -10.43 19.38
C LEU A 960 -43.68 -10.41 19.97
N ASP A 961 -43.98 -9.41 20.81
CA ASP A 961 -45.25 -9.26 21.56
C ASP A 961 -45.69 -10.52 22.33
N GLY A 962 -44.73 -11.34 22.74
CA GLY A 962 -44.92 -12.58 23.48
C GLY A 962 -44.97 -13.84 22.61
N GLU A 963 -45.27 -13.71 21.31
CA GLU A 963 -45.26 -14.80 20.33
C GLU A 963 -43.85 -15.14 19.88
N SER A 964 -43.59 -16.42 19.57
CA SER A 964 -42.23 -16.88 19.26
C SER A 964 -41.90 -16.65 17.78
N VAL A 965 -40.76 -16.01 17.50
CA VAL A 965 -40.32 -15.69 16.13
C VAL A 965 -38.98 -16.37 15.80
N THR A 966 -38.75 -16.61 14.51
CA THR A 966 -37.53 -17.25 14.02
C THR A 966 -36.34 -16.30 14.14
N VAL A 967 -35.24 -16.80 14.72
CA VAL A 967 -33.93 -16.13 14.64
C VAL A 967 -33.12 -16.83 13.56
N HIS A 968 -32.77 -16.10 12.52
CA HIS A 968 -31.98 -16.60 11.39
C HIS A 968 -30.48 -16.51 11.69
N LYS A 969 -29.69 -17.33 11.00
CA LYS A 969 -28.22 -17.29 10.98
C LYS A 969 -27.76 -16.67 9.67
N ALA A 970 -26.78 -15.78 9.74
CA ALA A 970 -26.14 -15.16 8.58
C ALA A 970 -24.70 -15.67 8.44
N TYR A 971 -24.28 -15.86 7.19
CA TYR A 971 -22.93 -16.28 6.81
C TYR A 971 -22.46 -15.39 5.67
N ASN A 972 -21.16 -15.13 5.59
CA ASN A 972 -20.46 -14.42 4.50
C ASN A 972 -20.36 -15.24 3.20
N SER A 973 -21.11 -16.34 3.14
CA SER A 973 -21.22 -17.30 2.04
C SER A 973 -22.69 -17.72 2.00
N ARG A 974 -23.26 -17.82 0.81
CA ARG A 974 -24.70 -18.02 0.58
C ARG A 974 -25.07 -19.49 0.67
N GLY A 975 -24.24 -20.37 0.13
CA GLY A 975 -24.38 -21.82 0.17
C GLY A 975 -23.56 -22.49 1.28
N VAL A 976 -22.33 -22.04 1.55
CA VAL A 976 -21.44 -22.74 2.51
C VAL A 976 -21.69 -22.31 3.96
N ILE A 977 -22.57 -23.07 4.61
CA ILE A 977 -22.78 -23.00 6.06
C ILE A 977 -21.55 -23.56 6.79
N ASN A 978 -20.73 -22.66 7.32
CA ASN A 978 -19.50 -22.96 8.07
C ASN A 978 -19.28 -21.89 9.16
N GLY A 979 -18.92 -22.29 10.38
CA GLY A 979 -18.58 -21.36 11.46
C GLY A 979 -17.50 -20.33 11.09
N ARG A 980 -16.61 -20.65 10.15
CA ARG A 980 -15.60 -19.70 9.63
C ARG A 980 -16.20 -18.53 8.84
N THR A 981 -17.32 -18.74 8.16
CA THR A 981 -18.05 -17.71 7.40
C THR A 981 -19.16 -17.08 8.23
N PHE A 982 -19.37 -17.47 9.49
CA PHE A 982 -20.52 -17.02 10.27
C PHE A 982 -20.43 -15.53 10.67
N THR A 983 -21.43 -14.73 10.27
CA THR A 983 -21.51 -13.30 10.59
C THR A 983 -22.48 -12.99 11.74
N GLY A 984 -23.33 -13.94 12.15
CA GLY A 984 -24.15 -13.81 13.35
C GLY A 984 -25.63 -14.08 13.15
N PHE A 985 -26.47 -13.40 13.94
CA PHE A 985 -27.90 -13.70 14.07
C PHE A 985 -28.75 -12.51 13.66
N TYR A 986 -29.89 -12.74 13.01
CA TYR A 986 -30.81 -11.67 12.63
C TYR A 986 -32.29 -12.07 12.70
N LEU A 987 -33.16 -11.07 12.73
CA LEU A 987 -34.58 -11.19 12.44
C LEU A 987 -34.86 -10.54 11.08
N ASP A 988 -35.67 -11.18 10.24
CA ASP A 988 -36.15 -10.60 8.99
C ASP A 988 -37.44 -9.84 9.28
N LEU A 989 -37.41 -8.51 9.32
CA LEU A 989 -38.57 -7.72 9.74
C LEU A 989 -39.66 -7.66 8.66
N ASN A 990 -39.34 -8.01 7.40
CA ASN A 990 -40.35 -8.19 6.36
C ASN A 990 -41.14 -9.49 6.57
N GLU A 991 -40.51 -10.58 7.02
CA GLU A 991 -41.21 -11.83 7.38
C GLU A 991 -42.11 -11.69 8.61
N LEU A 992 -41.84 -10.70 9.47
CA LEU A 992 -42.60 -10.42 10.70
C LEU A 992 -43.72 -9.37 10.52
N GLU A 993 -43.97 -8.91 9.29
CA GLU A 993 -45.02 -7.92 8.96
C GLU A 993 -44.99 -6.65 9.82
N ILE A 994 -43.78 -6.16 10.17
CA ILE A 994 -43.59 -4.94 10.96
C ILE A 994 -44.16 -3.72 10.22
N ALA A 995 -44.99 -2.94 10.90
CA ALA A 995 -45.59 -1.71 10.41
C ALA A 995 -44.80 -0.46 10.85
N PRO A 996 -44.82 0.63 10.05
CA PRO A 996 -44.24 1.91 10.42
C PRO A 996 -44.96 2.53 11.61
N ASP A 997 -44.21 3.23 12.46
CA ASP A 997 -44.71 4.03 13.59
C ASP A 997 -45.59 3.23 14.58
N VAL A 998 -45.35 1.92 14.67
CA VAL A 998 -45.98 1.00 15.63
C VAL A 998 -44.94 0.50 16.64
N SER A 999 -45.29 0.57 17.92
CA SER A 999 -44.48 0.07 19.03
C SER A 999 -44.63 -1.44 19.22
N TYR A 1000 -43.51 -2.17 19.22
CA TYR A 1000 -43.41 -3.62 19.43
C TYR A 1000 -42.52 -3.96 20.63
N HIS A 1001 -42.79 -5.08 21.32
CA HIS A 1001 -41.98 -5.60 22.41
C HIS A 1001 -41.18 -6.83 21.98
N LEU A 1002 -39.84 -6.73 21.99
CA LEU A 1002 -38.92 -7.80 21.63
C LEU A 1002 -38.25 -8.39 22.86
N GLU A 1003 -38.32 -9.71 23.01
CA GLU A 1003 -37.53 -10.47 23.98
C GLU A 1003 -36.55 -11.41 23.27
N LEU A 1004 -35.27 -11.30 23.59
CA LEU A 1004 -34.24 -12.27 23.19
C LEU A 1004 -33.85 -13.16 24.36
N ASN A 1005 -33.60 -14.43 24.08
CA ASN A 1005 -32.88 -15.33 24.96
C ASN A 1005 -31.52 -15.66 24.32
N LEU A 1006 -30.49 -14.97 24.79
CA LEU A 1006 -29.10 -15.08 24.34
C LEU A 1006 -28.39 -16.24 25.05
N PRO A 1007 -27.33 -16.82 24.46
CA PRO A 1007 -26.54 -17.87 25.09
C PRO A 1007 -26.08 -17.46 26.49
N HIS A 1008 -26.24 -18.33 27.48
CA HIS A 1008 -25.71 -18.05 28.82
C HIS A 1008 -24.17 -18.13 28.79
N ARG A 1009 -23.50 -17.13 29.38
CA ARG A 1009 -22.02 -16.98 29.43
C ARG A 1009 -21.38 -16.40 28.16
N LEU A 1010 -22.03 -15.47 27.47
CA LEU A 1010 -21.31 -14.60 26.54
C LEU A 1010 -20.17 -13.86 27.28
N PRO A 1011 -19.03 -13.57 26.62
CA PRO A 1011 -18.03 -12.65 27.16
C PRO A 1011 -18.67 -11.30 27.51
N ARG A 1012 -18.15 -10.63 28.56
CA ARG A 1012 -18.68 -9.34 29.00
C ARG A 1012 -18.61 -8.33 27.85
N GLY A 1013 -19.75 -7.73 27.52
CA GLY A 1013 -19.86 -6.73 26.46
C GLY A 1013 -19.80 -7.29 25.04
N ALA A 1014 -19.84 -8.61 24.85
CA ALA A 1014 -19.90 -9.20 23.51
C ALA A 1014 -21.20 -8.84 22.79
N PHE A 1015 -22.36 -8.92 23.46
CA PHE A 1015 -23.63 -8.45 22.92
C PHE A 1015 -23.72 -6.93 23.04
N GLN A 1016 -23.64 -6.21 21.91
CA GLN A 1016 -23.65 -4.74 21.89
C GLN A 1016 -25.01 -4.14 21.50
N GLY A 1017 -25.98 -4.96 21.06
CA GLY A 1017 -27.34 -4.52 20.80
C GLY A 1017 -27.99 -5.22 19.62
N ILE A 1018 -29.12 -4.64 19.20
CA ILE A 1018 -29.86 -5.05 18.01
C ILE A 1018 -29.91 -3.82 17.11
N PHE A 1019 -29.56 -3.95 15.84
CA PHE A 1019 -29.40 -2.83 14.92
C PHE A 1019 -30.17 -3.08 13.62
N LEU A 1020 -30.90 -2.08 13.13
CA LEU A 1020 -31.51 -2.11 11.80
C LEU A 1020 -30.42 -2.04 10.72
N HIS A 1021 -30.38 -3.06 9.88
CA HIS A 1021 -29.44 -3.20 8.77
C HIS A 1021 -30.16 -2.98 7.43
N ASN A 1022 -29.37 -2.90 6.35
CA ASN A 1022 -29.79 -2.54 4.99
C ASN A 1022 -30.35 -1.11 4.87
N LEU A 1023 -29.88 -0.22 5.74
CA LEU A 1023 -30.19 1.20 5.75
C LEU A 1023 -28.96 2.02 5.36
N GLU A 1024 -29.18 3.12 4.65
CA GLU A 1024 -28.17 4.16 4.44
C GLU A 1024 -28.51 5.39 5.29
N THR A 1025 -27.49 6.10 5.75
CA THR A 1025 -27.71 7.38 6.43
C THR A 1025 -28.29 8.40 5.44
N SER A 1026 -29.53 8.86 5.67
CA SER A 1026 -30.17 9.88 4.84
C SER A 1026 -29.38 11.19 4.92
N LEU A 1027 -28.80 11.63 3.81
CA LEU A 1027 -28.12 12.93 3.71
C LEU A 1027 -29.06 14.00 3.14
N THR A 1028 -29.01 15.22 3.69
CA THR A 1028 -29.78 16.37 3.20
C THR A 1028 -28.92 17.62 3.12
N GLY A 1029 -29.20 18.46 2.12
CA GLY A 1029 -28.64 19.82 2.02
C GLY A 1029 -29.47 20.89 2.73
N ASN A 1030 -30.62 20.53 3.32
CA ASN A 1030 -31.42 21.47 4.09
C ASN A 1030 -30.73 21.77 5.43
N VAL A 1031 -30.01 22.89 5.54
CA VAL A 1031 -29.49 23.36 6.83
C VAL A 1031 -30.60 24.12 7.54
N THR A 1032 -30.89 23.77 8.80
CA THR A 1032 -31.95 24.40 9.61
C THR A 1032 -31.39 25.29 10.72
N ARG A 1033 -30.19 25.00 11.21
CA ARG A 1033 -29.42 25.82 12.15
C ARG A 1033 -27.93 25.72 11.83
N CYS A 1034 -27.21 26.83 11.97
CA CYS A 1034 -25.76 26.82 12.17
C CYS A 1034 -25.43 27.69 13.39
N ALA A 1035 -24.51 27.24 14.22
CA ALA A 1035 -24.00 27.98 15.37
C ALA A 1035 -22.48 27.77 15.51
N ILE A 1036 -21.78 28.79 15.97
CA ILE A 1036 -20.39 28.74 16.43
C ILE A 1036 -20.45 29.03 17.91
N LYS A 1037 -20.23 27.99 18.71
CA LYS A 1037 -20.22 28.09 20.17
C LYS A 1037 -18.83 28.39 20.67
N THR A 1038 -18.68 29.45 21.44
CA THR A 1038 -17.42 29.88 22.06
C THR A 1038 -17.58 29.93 23.56
N ASP A 1039 -16.56 29.51 24.29
CA ASP A 1039 -16.48 29.71 25.74
C ASP A 1039 -16.42 31.20 26.12
N SER A 1040 -16.87 31.51 27.35
CA SER A 1040 -17.14 32.87 27.87
C SER A 1040 -15.92 33.68 28.32
#